data_AF-A0A8S1QPF4-F1
#
_entry.id   AF-A0A8S1QPF4-F1
#
_cell.length_a   1.000
_cell.length_b   1.000
_cell.length_c   1.000
_cell.angle_alpha   90.00
_cell.angle_beta   90.00
_cell.angle_gamma   90.00
#
_symmetry.space_group_name_H-M   'P 1'
#
loop_
_entity.id
_entity.type
_entity.pdbx_description
1 polymer ?
#
loop_
_entity_poly.entity_id
_entity_poly.type
_entity_poly.pdbx_seq_one_letter_code
_entity_poly.pdbx_strand_id
1 'polypeptide(L)'
;MKSNGIIQTFRLEKQKKKFIISYENQNQIKYIQDGSILRIDYIKDKSIKQEVLTNLEQIQYLFWFGQYGENNKKIDKWIATWKGETLVDVGGYYSDKGLKQGLWKELIKNYWSKAQVYEVGKYKNNLRKGSWKYIYKDQEIGGGKYNQQGQRNGKWIELNDQFSQYSQIAHIGLYQNGKKVEKMRINHFNFCDYIMKELFSGGGLYDEQRSMKIGKWNELSIGYDNFSQVIYRGEYSKGKKVAKWDILFRKDEQETYEQLGGGLYDDEEYQNGKKINKWITKQEGEEIAGGSYGEGGQIKVGKWIELSEGYGIWSQVIYQGEYRNGKKFSKWEILQRMKGNEQLEQIGGGLYDEVGSNKIGYWTELSDEFKYDSQIVQYGEYQNGKKVNKWITSLEGDYLQPYLINNKYFSGGGSYHQAGTIKVGKWIELKDGFNEWSQAIYYGEYKDGNKIGIWDILFQKPLKQELEVIGSGSYDKGCQIKNGRWIELSERFRDNSQVTYNGCYNRGKKVGRWDILQEGINYGGGEYDEDSLKIGRWIELSESFSSSSQITYDGEYQKGKKVAAGGFYDEVKIGRWVEECDSFNEYNQVIYIGEYKNCRKVGRWDIFQRKAGQQKFEKIGGGIYHQENSFKTGFWIELSNSFSNELQYIYHDELKKGKQENQQMEMDLQSNKISEQLRNFE
;
A
#
# COMPACT_ATOMS: atom_id res chain seq x y z
N MET A 1 -41.29 11.02 -2.19
CA MET A 1 -40.75 9.70 -2.56
C MET A 1 -39.42 9.52 -1.86
N LYS A 2 -39.26 8.51 -0.98
CA LYS A 2 -37.97 8.20 -0.36
C LYS A 2 -37.12 7.45 -1.39
N SER A 3 -36.01 8.04 -1.83
CA SER A 3 -35.05 7.37 -2.72
C SER A 3 -34.24 6.36 -1.91
N ASN A 4 -34.46 5.07 -2.13
CA ASN A 4 -33.66 4.00 -1.53
C ASN A 4 -32.34 3.88 -2.32
N GLY A 5 -31.26 4.50 -1.82
CA GLY A 5 -29.92 4.32 -2.37
C GLY A 5 -29.40 2.90 -2.15
N ILE A 6 -28.69 2.33 -3.14
CA ILE A 6 -28.01 1.04 -2.99
C ILE A 6 -26.62 1.32 -2.43
N ILE A 7 -26.29 0.70 -1.29
CA ILE A 7 -24.98 0.77 -0.66
C ILE A 7 -24.29 -0.58 -0.86
N GLN A 8 -23.11 -0.58 -1.49
CA GLN A 8 -22.24 -1.76 -1.57
C GLN A 8 -20.99 -1.52 -0.73
N THR A 9 -20.65 -2.46 0.14
CA THR A 9 -19.46 -2.39 0.99
C THR A 9 -18.39 -3.32 0.42
N PHE A 10 -17.18 -2.80 0.21
CA PHE A 10 -16.03 -3.58 -0.25
C PHE A 10 -14.95 -3.62 0.85
N ARG A 11 -14.22 -4.74 0.93
CA ARG A 11 -13.13 -4.96 1.87
C ARG A 11 -11.85 -5.24 1.09
N LEU A 12 -10.83 -4.40 1.25
CA LEU A 12 -9.47 -4.69 0.78
C LEU A 12 -8.73 -5.49 1.86
N GLU A 13 -8.11 -6.59 1.46
CA GLU A 13 -7.60 -7.60 2.42
C GLU A 13 -6.18 -7.34 2.92
N LYS A 14 -5.40 -6.44 2.29
CA LYS A 14 -4.00 -6.20 2.70
C LYS A 14 -3.82 -5.08 3.74
N GLN A 15 -4.82 -4.21 3.89
CA GLN A 15 -4.97 -3.24 4.96
C GLN A 15 -6.47 -3.09 5.17
N LYS A 16 -6.99 -3.17 6.40
CA LYS A 16 -8.43 -3.17 6.76
C LYS A 16 -9.19 -1.88 6.39
N LYS A 17 -8.75 -1.11 5.38
CA LYS A 17 -9.44 0.06 4.86
C LYS A 17 -10.66 -0.41 4.07
N LYS A 18 -11.81 -0.37 4.74
CA LYS A 18 -13.11 -0.56 4.10
C LYS A 18 -13.47 0.74 3.41
N PHE A 19 -13.85 0.66 2.15
CA PHE A 19 -14.50 1.77 1.48
C PHE A 19 -15.89 1.34 1.01
N ILE A 20 -16.79 2.30 1.01
CA ILE A 20 -18.18 2.15 0.67
C ILE A 20 -18.37 2.75 -0.71
N ILE A 21 -19.07 2.02 -1.58
CA ILE A 21 -19.52 2.53 -2.87
C ILE A 21 -21.02 2.78 -2.74
N SER A 22 -21.40 4.05 -2.87
CA SER A 22 -22.79 4.50 -2.76
C SER A 22 -23.28 5.01 -4.12
N TYR A 23 -24.48 4.57 -4.51
CA TYR A 23 -25.16 5.02 -5.72
C TYR A 23 -26.25 6.02 -5.34
N GLU A 24 -26.05 7.29 -5.67
CA GLU A 24 -27.01 8.36 -5.36
C GLU A 24 -27.75 8.79 -6.63
N ASN A 25 -29.09 8.78 -6.55
CA ASN A 25 -30.00 9.28 -7.60
C ASN A 25 -29.76 8.71 -9.02
N GLN A 26 -29.17 7.50 -9.11
CA GLN A 26 -28.79 6.81 -10.37
C GLN A 26 -27.80 7.58 -11.28
N ASN A 27 -27.29 8.73 -10.84
CA ASN A 27 -26.45 9.60 -11.66
C ASN A 27 -25.05 9.79 -11.06
N GLN A 28 -24.80 9.30 -9.84
CA GLN A 28 -23.54 9.47 -9.15
C GLN A 28 -23.08 8.17 -8.48
N ILE A 29 -21.77 7.91 -8.55
CA ILE A 29 -21.08 6.89 -7.78
C ILE A 29 -20.14 7.60 -6.82
N LYS A 30 -20.38 7.44 -5.52
CA LYS A 30 -19.53 7.99 -4.45
C LYS A 30 -18.66 6.88 -3.88
N TYR A 31 -17.37 7.15 -3.80
CA TYR A 31 -16.40 6.29 -3.11
C TYR A 31 -16.06 6.94 -1.78
N ILE A 32 -16.41 6.29 -0.68
CA ILE A 32 -16.33 6.85 0.68
C ILE A 32 -15.42 5.95 1.52
N GLN A 33 -14.43 6.52 2.19
CA GLN A 33 -13.57 5.81 3.12
C GLN A 33 -13.52 6.57 4.44
N ASP A 34 -13.77 5.88 5.55
CA ASP A 34 -13.71 6.44 6.91
C ASP A 34 -14.57 7.72 7.06
N GLY A 35 -15.76 7.72 6.44
CA GLY A 35 -16.69 8.85 6.41
C GLY A 35 -16.33 9.97 5.42
N SER A 36 -15.12 9.96 4.85
CA SER A 36 -14.66 10.96 3.88
C SER A 36 -14.94 10.51 2.45
N ILE A 37 -15.46 11.42 1.62
CA ILE A 37 -15.65 11.16 0.19
C ILE A 37 -14.30 11.27 -0.50
N LEU A 38 -13.81 10.16 -1.06
CA LEU A 38 -12.57 10.13 -1.84
C LEU A 38 -12.78 10.60 -3.27
N ARG A 39 -13.91 10.23 -3.87
CA ARG A 39 -14.23 10.50 -5.28
C ARG A 39 -15.72 10.46 -5.54
N ILE A 40 -16.16 11.30 -6.49
CA ILE A 40 -17.51 11.28 -7.04
C ILE A 40 -17.41 11.17 -8.55
N ASP A 41 -17.93 10.08 -9.11
CA ASP A 41 -18.09 9.90 -10.55
C ASP A 41 -19.53 10.21 -10.98
N TYR A 42 -19.68 11.02 -12.03
CA TYR A 42 -20.98 11.35 -12.60
C TYR A 42 -21.30 10.45 -13.79
N ILE A 43 -22.41 9.73 -13.71
CA ILE A 43 -22.92 8.85 -14.75
C ILE A 43 -23.62 9.70 -15.81
N LYS A 44 -22.90 10.02 -16.89
CA LYS A 44 -23.47 10.77 -18.04
C LYS A 44 -24.26 9.87 -19.00
N ASP A 45 -23.74 8.67 -19.29
CA ASP A 45 -24.40 7.69 -20.15
C ASP A 45 -24.94 6.51 -19.32
N LYS A 46 -26.25 6.50 -19.10
CA LYS A 46 -26.95 5.45 -18.35
C LYS A 46 -27.04 4.12 -19.11
N SER A 47 -26.79 4.11 -20.42
CA SER A 47 -26.86 2.89 -21.23
C SER A 47 -25.62 2.00 -21.06
N ILE A 48 -24.52 2.57 -20.55
CA ILE A 48 -23.26 1.85 -20.34
C ILE A 48 -23.19 1.39 -18.89
N LYS A 49 -22.89 0.09 -18.70
CA LYS A 49 -22.55 -0.46 -17.38
C LYS A 49 -21.31 0.26 -16.86
N GLN A 50 -21.48 0.99 -15.76
CA GLN A 50 -20.40 1.76 -15.16
C GLN A 50 -19.30 0.85 -14.64
N GLU A 51 -18.07 1.26 -14.87
CA GLU A 51 -16.90 0.62 -14.29
C GLU A 51 -16.79 1.04 -12.83
N VAL A 52 -16.80 0.04 -11.95
CA VAL A 52 -16.67 0.25 -10.51
C VAL A 52 -15.21 0.02 -10.14
N LEU A 53 -14.52 1.07 -9.73
CA LEU A 53 -13.13 0.97 -9.30
C LEU A 53 -13.07 0.26 -7.95
N THR A 54 -12.21 -0.76 -7.87
CA THR A 54 -12.01 -1.53 -6.64
C THR A 54 -10.63 -1.32 -6.01
N ASN A 55 -9.70 -0.70 -6.74
CA ASN A 55 -8.38 -0.34 -6.24
C ASN A 55 -8.41 1.09 -5.65
N LEU A 56 -7.94 1.23 -4.40
CA LEU A 56 -8.00 2.49 -3.66
C LEU A 56 -7.18 3.61 -4.32
N GLU A 57 -5.99 3.30 -4.84
CA GLU A 57 -5.17 4.31 -5.52
C GLU A 57 -5.82 4.75 -6.84
N GLN A 58 -6.45 3.84 -7.59
CA GLN A 58 -7.22 4.25 -8.77
C GLN A 58 -8.38 5.17 -8.41
N ILE A 59 -9.10 4.87 -7.33
CA ILE A 59 -10.18 5.73 -6.84
C ILE A 59 -9.64 7.14 -6.54
N GLN A 60 -8.46 7.25 -5.92
CA GLN A 60 -7.90 8.54 -5.52
C GLN A 60 -7.24 9.31 -6.67
N TYR A 61 -6.58 8.62 -7.59
CA TYR A 61 -5.59 9.23 -8.47
C TYR A 61 -5.86 9.11 -9.96
N LEU A 62 -6.74 8.19 -10.39
CA LEU A 62 -7.00 7.97 -11.82
C LEU A 62 -8.13 8.87 -12.32
N PHE A 63 -7.84 9.76 -13.26
CA PHE A 63 -8.88 10.57 -13.93
C PHE A 63 -8.85 10.34 -15.44
N TRP A 64 -10.02 10.36 -16.06
CA TRP A 64 -10.19 10.20 -17.50
C TRP A 64 -10.68 11.52 -18.10
N PHE A 65 -9.99 12.00 -19.13
CA PHE A 65 -10.31 13.23 -19.84
C PHE A 65 -10.65 12.94 -21.29
N GLY A 66 -11.66 13.63 -21.81
CA GLY A 66 -12.10 13.53 -23.19
C GLY A 66 -13.39 14.31 -23.40
N GLN A 67 -13.91 14.26 -24.63
CA GLN A 67 -15.12 14.99 -25.00
C GLN A 67 -16.36 14.08 -24.94
N TYR A 68 -17.50 14.72 -24.67
CA TYR A 68 -18.80 14.10 -24.75
C TYR A 68 -19.57 14.73 -25.92
N GLY A 69 -20.21 13.90 -26.74
CA GLY A 69 -21.12 14.37 -27.79
C GLY A 69 -22.48 14.81 -27.23
N GLU A 70 -23.36 15.29 -28.12
CA GLU A 70 -24.69 15.80 -27.77
C GLU A 70 -25.56 14.78 -27.00
N ASN A 71 -25.32 13.49 -27.21
CA ASN A 71 -26.03 12.38 -26.54
C ASN A 71 -25.39 11.93 -25.23
N ASN A 72 -24.49 12.72 -24.64
CA ASN A 72 -23.71 12.37 -23.45
C ASN A 72 -22.84 11.11 -23.59
N LYS A 73 -22.56 10.68 -24.82
CA LYS A 73 -21.61 9.59 -25.09
C LYS A 73 -20.20 10.12 -25.26
N LYS A 74 -19.22 9.31 -24.86
CA LYS A 74 -17.80 9.61 -25.06
C LYS A 74 -17.48 9.65 -26.55
N ILE A 75 -16.83 10.70 -27.04
CA ILE A 75 -16.36 10.82 -28.43
C ILE A 75 -14.88 11.16 -28.46
N ASP A 76 -14.25 10.98 -29.62
CA ASP A 76 -12.86 11.34 -29.90
C ASP A 76 -11.83 10.71 -28.94
N LYS A 77 -10.68 11.37 -28.79
CA LYS A 77 -9.56 10.90 -27.98
C LYS A 77 -9.87 11.05 -26.50
N TRP A 78 -9.66 9.96 -25.77
CA TRP A 78 -9.67 9.92 -24.32
C TRP A 78 -8.29 9.60 -23.80
N ILE A 79 -7.88 10.31 -22.77
CA ILE A 79 -6.59 10.15 -22.09
C ILE A 79 -6.81 9.95 -20.59
N ALA A 80 -5.84 9.34 -19.91
CA ALA A 80 -5.87 9.17 -18.47
C ALA A 80 -4.78 10.01 -17.79
N THR A 81 -5.07 10.54 -16.61
CA THR A 81 -4.06 11.05 -15.67
C THR A 81 -3.98 10.15 -14.44
N TRP A 82 -2.80 10.13 -13.83
CA TRP A 82 -2.51 9.44 -12.58
C TRP A 82 -1.75 10.37 -11.65
N LYS A 83 -2.29 10.63 -10.45
CA LYS A 83 -1.72 11.60 -9.48
C LYS A 83 -1.50 12.98 -10.09
N GLY A 84 -2.41 13.37 -10.98
CA GLY A 84 -2.29 14.61 -11.74
C GLY A 84 -1.17 14.61 -12.77
N GLU A 85 -0.66 13.45 -13.22
CA GLU A 85 0.26 13.37 -14.36
C GLU A 85 -0.43 12.70 -15.55
N THR A 86 -0.34 13.28 -16.74
CA THR A 86 -0.87 12.64 -17.95
C THR A 86 -0.06 11.38 -18.27
N LEU A 87 -0.73 10.22 -18.28
CA LEU A 87 -0.10 8.95 -18.61
C LEU A 87 0.17 8.85 -20.11
N VAL A 88 1.43 8.63 -20.47
CA VAL A 88 1.88 8.60 -21.87
C VAL A 88 1.18 7.48 -22.65
N ASP A 89 0.50 7.91 -23.72
CA ASP A 89 -0.26 7.08 -24.66
C ASP A 89 -1.38 6.23 -24.04
N VAL A 90 -1.78 6.50 -22.80
CA VAL A 90 -2.87 5.78 -22.15
C VAL A 90 -4.22 6.35 -22.58
N GLY A 91 -5.13 5.45 -22.97
CA GLY A 91 -6.44 5.75 -23.52
C GLY A 91 -6.57 5.31 -24.97
N GLY A 92 -7.42 6.00 -25.74
CA GLY A 92 -7.73 5.64 -27.12
C GLY A 92 -8.84 6.51 -27.71
N TYR A 93 -9.47 6.05 -28.80
CA TYR A 93 -10.49 6.81 -29.51
C TYR A 93 -11.87 6.18 -29.37
N TYR A 94 -12.88 7.01 -29.17
CA TYR A 94 -14.29 6.68 -29.35
C TYR A 94 -14.80 7.19 -30.69
N SER A 95 -15.71 6.44 -31.31
CA SER A 95 -16.50 6.93 -32.44
C SER A 95 -17.54 7.95 -31.98
N ASP A 96 -18.10 8.70 -32.92
CA ASP A 96 -19.32 9.52 -32.78
C ASP A 96 -20.48 8.81 -32.04
N LYS A 97 -20.60 7.50 -32.21
CA LYS A 97 -21.62 6.67 -31.54
C LYS A 97 -21.30 6.26 -30.10
N GLY A 98 -20.16 6.66 -29.52
CA GLY A 98 -19.78 6.25 -28.17
C GLY A 98 -19.08 4.91 -28.07
N LEU A 99 -18.57 4.37 -29.17
CA LEU A 99 -17.95 3.04 -29.20
C LEU A 99 -16.43 3.16 -29.29
N LYS A 100 -15.68 2.42 -28.47
CA LYS A 100 -14.22 2.32 -28.56
C LYS A 100 -13.81 1.78 -29.94
N GLN A 101 -12.82 2.44 -30.54
CA GLN A 101 -12.21 2.10 -31.83
C GLN A 101 -10.68 2.21 -31.75
N GLY A 102 -10.00 1.53 -32.66
CA GLY A 102 -8.56 1.72 -32.89
C GLY A 102 -7.69 1.12 -31.78
N LEU A 103 -6.46 1.63 -31.65
CA LEU A 103 -5.51 1.21 -30.63
C LEU A 103 -5.89 1.81 -29.27
N TRP A 104 -5.82 0.99 -28.23
CA TRP A 104 -6.06 1.37 -26.85
C TRP A 104 -4.92 0.87 -25.97
N LYS A 105 -4.54 1.69 -24.99
CA LYS A 105 -3.67 1.34 -23.87
C LYS A 105 -4.45 1.62 -22.58
N GLU A 106 -4.80 0.58 -21.85
CA GLU A 106 -5.66 0.63 -20.66
C GLU A 106 -4.88 0.23 -19.42
N LEU A 107 -5.26 0.73 -18.24
CA LEU A 107 -4.69 0.29 -16.98
C LEU A 107 -5.34 -1.06 -16.59
N ILE A 108 -4.58 -1.98 -16.00
CA ILE A 108 -5.20 -3.19 -15.41
C ILE A 108 -6.08 -2.83 -14.20
N LYS A 109 -6.97 -3.74 -13.81
CA LYS A 109 -7.88 -3.54 -12.67
C LYS A 109 -7.16 -3.26 -11.34
N ASN A 110 -5.94 -3.78 -11.17
CA ASN A 110 -5.14 -3.57 -9.96
C ASN A 110 -3.93 -2.64 -10.18
N TYR A 111 -4.06 -1.66 -11.08
CA TYR A 111 -3.01 -0.66 -11.29
C TYR A 111 -2.83 0.19 -10.03
N TRP A 112 -1.60 0.38 -9.60
CA TRP A 112 -1.22 1.23 -8.47
C TRP A 112 0.23 1.69 -8.63
N SER A 113 0.70 2.58 -7.76
CA SER A 113 2.02 3.21 -7.89
C SER A 113 3.18 2.22 -7.99
N LYS A 114 3.03 1.02 -7.42
CA LYS A 114 4.06 -0.06 -7.43
C LYS A 114 3.81 -1.16 -8.48
N ALA A 115 2.71 -1.10 -9.24
CA ALA A 115 2.45 -2.03 -10.34
C ALA A 115 1.70 -1.33 -11.47
N GLN A 116 2.47 -0.58 -12.27
CA GLN A 116 1.96 0.17 -13.40
C GLN A 116 1.89 -0.71 -14.66
N VAL A 117 0.89 -1.59 -14.71
CA VAL A 117 0.70 -2.50 -15.85
C VAL A 117 -0.39 -2.01 -16.77
N TYR A 118 -0.12 -2.10 -18.08
CA TYR A 118 -1.05 -1.70 -19.13
C TYR A 118 -1.51 -2.87 -19.97
N GLU A 119 -2.75 -2.85 -20.43
CA GLU A 119 -3.27 -3.70 -21.50
C GLU A 119 -3.27 -2.91 -22.81
N VAL A 120 -2.58 -3.40 -23.84
CA VAL A 120 -2.50 -2.74 -25.15
C VAL A 120 -3.10 -3.63 -26.22
N GLY A 121 -4.04 -3.10 -27.00
CA GLY A 121 -4.64 -3.82 -28.11
C GLY A 121 -5.63 -2.98 -28.91
N LYS A 122 -6.36 -3.62 -29.84
CA LYS A 122 -7.31 -2.92 -30.71
C LYS A 122 -8.75 -3.16 -30.32
N TYR A 123 -9.55 -2.11 -30.35
CA TYR A 123 -11.01 -2.15 -30.29
C TYR A 123 -11.63 -1.95 -31.68
N LYS A 124 -12.76 -2.61 -31.89
CA LYS A 124 -13.70 -2.33 -33.00
C LYS A 124 -15.11 -2.40 -32.45
N ASN A 125 -15.82 -1.28 -32.43
CA ASN A 125 -17.18 -1.17 -31.90
C ASN A 125 -17.33 -1.73 -30.46
N ASN A 126 -16.51 -1.26 -29.51
CA ASN A 126 -16.44 -1.76 -28.12
C ASN A 126 -16.01 -3.24 -27.95
N LEU A 127 -15.71 -3.96 -29.03
CA LEU A 127 -15.18 -5.33 -28.95
C LEU A 127 -13.66 -5.33 -29.09
N ARG A 128 -12.97 -5.97 -28.15
CA ARG A 128 -11.53 -6.24 -28.25
C ARG A 128 -11.27 -7.19 -29.44
N LYS A 129 -10.27 -6.90 -30.27
CA LYS A 129 -9.91 -7.70 -31.46
C LYS A 129 -8.42 -7.97 -31.52
N GLY A 130 -8.06 -9.11 -32.09
CA GLY A 130 -6.66 -9.43 -32.41
C GLY A 130 -5.81 -9.61 -31.16
N SER A 131 -4.52 -9.31 -31.27
CA SER A 131 -3.56 -9.46 -30.18
C SER A 131 -3.72 -8.36 -29.13
N TRP A 132 -3.72 -8.75 -27.87
CA TRP A 132 -3.71 -7.90 -26.69
C TRP A 132 -2.53 -8.29 -25.82
N LYS A 133 -1.79 -7.30 -25.33
CA LYS A 133 -0.53 -7.47 -24.61
C LYS A 133 -0.59 -6.83 -23.22
N TYR A 134 0.02 -7.44 -22.23
CA TYR A 134 0.30 -6.81 -20.95
C TYR A 134 1.70 -6.18 -21.01
N ILE A 135 1.79 -4.88 -20.74
CA ILE A 135 3.04 -4.11 -20.75
C ILE A 135 3.37 -3.66 -19.32
N TYR A 136 4.56 -4.00 -18.83
CA TYR A 136 5.08 -3.59 -17.53
C TYR A 136 6.54 -3.16 -17.71
N LYS A 137 6.90 -1.95 -17.25
CA LYS A 137 8.23 -1.35 -17.46
C LYS A 137 8.70 -1.44 -18.92
N ASP A 138 7.79 -1.09 -19.85
CA ASP A 138 7.99 -1.15 -21.30
C ASP A 138 8.29 -2.54 -21.89
N GLN A 139 8.10 -3.61 -21.11
CA GLN A 139 8.27 -4.99 -21.55
C GLN A 139 6.92 -5.71 -21.66
N GLU A 140 6.77 -6.56 -22.67
CA GLU A 140 5.62 -7.45 -22.81
C GLU A 140 5.76 -8.62 -21.82
N ILE A 141 4.89 -8.67 -20.82
CA ILE A 141 4.89 -9.71 -19.77
C ILE A 141 3.77 -10.73 -19.92
N GLY A 142 2.90 -10.56 -20.94
CA GLY A 142 1.82 -11.49 -21.21
C GLY A 142 0.86 -10.98 -22.27
N GLY A 143 -0.29 -11.64 -22.40
CA GLY A 143 -1.32 -11.29 -23.37
C GLY A 143 -1.94 -12.51 -24.05
N GLY A 144 -2.68 -12.26 -25.12
CA GLY A 144 -3.28 -13.29 -25.95
C GLY A 144 -4.08 -12.70 -27.11
N LYS A 145 -4.96 -13.49 -27.73
CA LYS A 145 -5.76 -13.06 -28.89
C LYS A 145 -7.26 -13.10 -28.60
N TYR A 146 -7.99 -12.11 -29.09
CA TYR A 146 -9.44 -12.09 -29.13
C TYR A 146 -9.95 -12.48 -30.53
N ASN A 147 -11.03 -13.27 -30.58
CA ASN A 147 -11.72 -13.66 -31.80
C ASN A 147 -12.60 -12.54 -32.37
N GLN A 148 -13.31 -12.82 -33.46
CA GLN A 148 -14.22 -11.87 -34.12
C GLN A 148 -15.46 -11.50 -33.29
N GLN A 149 -15.75 -12.22 -32.22
CA GLN A 149 -16.83 -11.94 -31.27
C GLN A 149 -16.32 -11.16 -30.04
N GLY A 150 -15.01 -10.92 -29.95
CA GLY A 150 -14.40 -10.24 -28.80
C GLY A 150 -14.20 -11.15 -27.59
N GLN A 151 -14.13 -12.46 -27.81
CA GLN A 151 -13.86 -13.45 -26.77
C GLN A 151 -12.40 -13.92 -26.85
N ARG A 152 -11.79 -14.22 -25.69
CA ARG A 152 -10.42 -14.76 -25.61
C ARG A 152 -10.34 -16.10 -26.35
N ASN A 153 -9.32 -16.26 -27.20
CA ASN A 153 -9.12 -17.46 -27.99
C ASN A 153 -7.61 -17.76 -28.19
N GLY A 154 -7.22 -19.03 -28.10
CA GLY A 154 -5.83 -19.48 -28.19
C GLY A 154 -5.07 -19.39 -26.86
N LYS A 155 -3.74 -19.34 -26.92
CA LYS A 155 -2.88 -19.23 -25.74
C LYS A 155 -2.98 -17.83 -25.12
N TRP A 156 -3.16 -17.79 -23.81
CA TRP A 156 -3.17 -16.58 -22.99
C TRP A 156 -2.18 -16.68 -21.84
N ILE A 157 -1.55 -15.56 -21.52
CA ILE A 157 -0.78 -15.32 -20.30
C ILE A 157 -1.52 -14.20 -19.57
N GLU A 158 -2.23 -14.52 -18.49
CA GLU A 158 -3.07 -13.61 -17.74
C GLU A 158 -2.44 -13.26 -16.41
N LEU A 159 -2.35 -11.98 -16.08
CA LEU A 159 -1.82 -11.57 -14.80
C LEU A 159 -2.80 -11.89 -13.67
N ASN A 160 -2.26 -12.28 -12.52
CA ASN A 160 -3.06 -12.45 -11.32
C ASN A 160 -3.63 -11.09 -10.87
N ASP A 161 -4.84 -11.09 -10.30
CA ASP A 161 -5.44 -9.88 -9.73
C ASP A 161 -4.54 -9.22 -8.67
N GLN A 162 -3.64 -9.97 -8.05
CA GLN A 162 -2.66 -9.49 -7.06
C GLN A 162 -1.29 -9.14 -7.64
N PHE A 163 -1.17 -9.03 -8.97
CA PHE A 163 0.10 -8.69 -9.62
C PHE A 163 0.72 -7.44 -9.00
N SER A 164 1.96 -7.55 -8.54
CA SER A 164 2.72 -6.47 -7.95
C SER A 164 4.21 -6.62 -8.24
N GLN A 165 5.02 -5.60 -7.97
CA GLN A 165 6.47 -5.70 -8.10
C GLN A 165 7.10 -6.87 -7.32
N TYR A 166 6.43 -7.35 -6.25
CA TYR A 166 6.91 -8.45 -5.40
C TYR A 166 6.19 -9.80 -5.65
N SER A 167 5.12 -9.79 -6.44
CA SER A 167 4.33 -10.99 -6.74
C SER A 167 3.85 -10.90 -8.18
N GLN A 168 4.66 -11.43 -9.09
CA GLN A 168 4.42 -11.36 -10.53
C GLN A 168 3.90 -12.69 -11.02
N ILE A 169 2.69 -13.02 -10.56
CA ILE A 169 2.03 -14.27 -10.89
C ILE A 169 1.27 -14.10 -12.21
N ALA A 170 1.42 -15.05 -13.12
CA ALA A 170 0.57 -15.18 -14.30
C ALA A 170 0.00 -16.58 -14.48
N HIS A 171 -1.20 -16.65 -15.06
CA HIS A 171 -1.90 -17.85 -15.46
C HIS A 171 -1.71 -18.06 -16.96
N ILE A 172 -1.04 -19.14 -17.35
CA ILE A 172 -0.81 -19.51 -18.74
C ILE A 172 -1.70 -20.68 -19.11
N GLY A 173 -2.56 -20.49 -20.10
CA GLY A 173 -3.45 -21.55 -20.55
C GLY A 173 -4.10 -21.28 -21.90
N LEU A 174 -4.94 -22.21 -22.33
CA LEU A 174 -5.68 -22.12 -23.57
C LEU A 174 -7.10 -21.64 -23.33
N TYR A 175 -7.57 -20.84 -24.28
CA TYR A 175 -8.92 -20.32 -24.31
C TYR A 175 -9.63 -20.70 -25.60
N GLN A 176 -10.91 -21.02 -25.49
CA GLN A 176 -11.79 -21.22 -26.63
C GLN A 176 -13.08 -20.45 -26.39
N ASN A 177 -13.40 -19.46 -27.23
CA ASN A 177 -14.61 -18.65 -27.12
C ASN A 177 -14.83 -18.03 -25.72
N GLY A 178 -13.74 -17.56 -25.10
CA GLY A 178 -13.75 -16.90 -23.79
C GLY A 178 -13.74 -17.86 -22.59
N LYS A 179 -13.72 -19.16 -22.83
CA LYS A 179 -13.70 -20.21 -21.82
C LYS A 179 -12.29 -20.78 -21.66
N LYS A 180 -11.85 -21.00 -20.41
CA LYS A 180 -10.60 -21.72 -20.10
C LYS A 180 -10.78 -23.19 -20.47
N VAL A 181 -9.82 -23.75 -21.19
CA VAL A 181 -9.79 -25.16 -21.61
C VAL A 181 -8.40 -25.76 -21.35
N GLU A 182 -8.34 -27.09 -21.28
CA GLU A 182 -7.12 -27.87 -21.07
C GLU A 182 -6.33 -27.50 -19.78
N LYS A 183 -5.00 -27.60 -19.84
CA LYS A 183 -4.08 -27.38 -18.73
C LYS A 183 -3.78 -25.90 -18.55
N MET A 184 -4.05 -25.40 -17.36
CA MET A 184 -3.62 -24.09 -16.88
C MET A 184 -2.34 -24.25 -16.05
N ARG A 185 -1.34 -23.43 -16.33
CA ARG A 185 -0.12 -23.30 -15.54
C ARG A 185 -0.16 -21.97 -14.80
N ILE A 186 0.31 -21.94 -13.56
CA ILE A 186 0.50 -20.71 -12.80
C ILE A 186 2.00 -20.55 -12.65
N ASN A 187 2.51 -19.46 -13.19
CA ASN A 187 3.91 -19.13 -13.15
C ASN A 187 4.13 -17.94 -12.24
N HIS A 188 5.21 -18.00 -11.48
CA HIS A 188 5.75 -16.90 -10.74
C HIS A 188 6.98 -16.38 -11.49
N PHE A 189 7.03 -15.08 -11.74
CA PHE A 189 8.18 -14.44 -12.36
C PHE A 189 8.96 -13.65 -11.30
N ASN A 190 10.18 -14.08 -11.02
CA ASN A 190 11.07 -13.34 -10.16
C ASN A 190 11.91 -12.37 -11.01
N PHE A 191 11.63 -11.07 -10.92
CA PHE A 191 12.32 -10.03 -11.72
C PHE A 191 13.53 -9.41 -11.01
N CYS A 192 13.98 -9.97 -9.88
CA CYS A 192 15.07 -9.38 -9.10
C CYS A 192 16.41 -9.29 -9.85
N ASP A 193 16.64 -10.08 -10.91
CA ASP A 193 17.99 -10.23 -11.52
C ASP A 193 18.05 -9.99 -13.05
N TYR A 194 17.15 -9.22 -13.65
CA TYR A 194 17.05 -8.99 -15.12
C TYR A 194 16.84 -10.26 -15.98
N ILE A 195 16.97 -11.46 -15.43
CA ILE A 195 16.67 -12.74 -16.08
C ILE A 195 15.29 -13.19 -15.64
N MET A 196 14.35 -13.19 -16.56
CA MET A 196 13.00 -13.71 -16.33
C MET A 196 13.08 -15.23 -16.16
N LYS A 197 13.11 -15.70 -14.90
CA LYS A 197 12.99 -17.13 -14.59
C LYS A 197 11.52 -17.48 -14.46
N GLU A 198 11.02 -18.31 -15.39
CA GLU A 198 9.68 -18.86 -15.34
C GLU A 198 9.65 -20.00 -14.32
N LEU A 199 9.01 -19.76 -13.16
CA LEU A 199 8.89 -20.78 -12.13
C LEU A 199 7.46 -21.30 -12.05
N PHE A 200 7.32 -22.58 -12.38
CA PHE A 200 6.06 -23.28 -12.26
C PHE A 200 5.66 -23.37 -10.78
N SER A 201 4.63 -22.61 -10.41
CA SER A 201 4.19 -22.45 -9.02
C SER A 201 2.85 -23.15 -8.77
N GLY A 202 2.05 -23.36 -9.81
CA GLY A 202 0.81 -24.12 -9.68
C GLY A 202 0.05 -24.35 -10.98
N GLY A 203 -1.24 -24.67 -10.87
CA GLY A 203 -2.12 -24.95 -12.01
C GLY A 203 -2.83 -26.30 -11.92
N GLY A 204 -3.56 -26.64 -12.98
CA GLY A 204 -4.37 -27.86 -13.08
C GLY A 204 -5.17 -27.92 -14.40
N LEU A 205 -6.18 -28.77 -14.45
CA LEU A 205 -6.98 -29.01 -15.67
C LEU A 205 -8.37 -28.38 -15.59
N TYR A 206 -8.86 -27.87 -16.72
CA TYR A 206 -10.25 -27.47 -16.91
C TYR A 206 -11.01 -28.46 -17.79
N ASP A 207 -12.27 -28.73 -17.43
CA ASP A 207 -13.23 -29.42 -18.27
C ASP A 207 -13.60 -28.56 -19.49
N GLU A 208 -13.38 -29.10 -20.70
CA GLU A 208 -13.58 -28.40 -21.96
C GLU A 208 -15.00 -27.86 -22.15
N GLN A 209 -16.01 -28.60 -21.67
CA GLN A 209 -17.42 -28.22 -21.89
C GLN A 209 -17.86 -27.05 -20.98
N ARG A 210 -17.41 -27.08 -19.72
CA ARG A 210 -17.96 -26.22 -18.66
C ARG A 210 -16.99 -25.20 -18.09
N SER A 211 -15.71 -25.23 -18.47
CA SER A 211 -14.65 -24.43 -17.85
C SER A 211 -14.60 -24.57 -16.33
N MET A 212 -14.87 -25.77 -15.84
CA MET A 212 -14.76 -26.10 -14.43
C MET A 212 -13.43 -26.77 -14.15
N LYS A 213 -12.80 -26.44 -13.03
CA LYS A 213 -11.59 -27.14 -12.56
C LYS A 213 -11.88 -28.62 -12.35
N ILE A 214 -10.97 -29.48 -12.80
CA ILE A 214 -10.99 -30.93 -12.63
C ILE A 214 -9.59 -31.48 -12.34
N GLY A 215 -9.51 -32.66 -11.72
CA GLY A 215 -8.26 -33.38 -11.47
C GLY A 215 -7.37 -32.70 -10.43
N LYS A 216 -6.05 -32.96 -10.50
CA LYS A 216 -5.08 -32.39 -9.56
C LYS A 216 -4.83 -30.91 -9.80
N TRP A 217 -4.76 -30.15 -8.73
CA TRP A 217 -4.55 -28.71 -8.72
C TRP A 217 -3.55 -28.28 -7.65
N ASN A 218 -2.72 -27.31 -8.02
CA ASN A 218 -1.92 -26.50 -7.10
C ASN A 218 -2.45 -25.06 -7.18
N GLU A 219 -3.07 -24.56 -6.12
CA GLU A 219 -3.54 -23.17 -6.01
C GLU A 219 -2.54 -22.35 -5.20
N LEU A 220 -2.35 -21.08 -5.57
CA LEU A 220 -1.53 -20.17 -4.78
C LEU A 220 -2.38 -19.52 -3.69
N SER A 221 -1.78 -19.30 -2.51
CA SER A 221 -2.42 -18.49 -1.47
C SER A 221 -2.52 -17.01 -1.87
N ILE A 222 -3.43 -16.28 -1.22
CA ILE A 222 -3.64 -14.84 -1.39
C ILE A 222 -2.37 -14.03 -0.98
N GLY A 223 -1.47 -14.64 -0.21
CA GLY A 223 -0.19 -14.04 0.19
C GLY A 223 1.01 -14.55 -0.59
N TYR A 224 0.82 -15.25 -1.72
CA TYR A 224 1.93 -15.83 -2.47
C TYR A 224 2.82 -14.73 -3.06
N ASP A 225 4.07 -14.66 -2.61
CA ASP A 225 5.09 -13.74 -3.09
C ASP A 225 6.49 -14.36 -3.01
N ASN A 226 7.52 -13.56 -3.32
CA ASN A 226 8.92 -13.99 -3.28
C ASN A 226 9.37 -14.56 -1.92
N PHE A 227 8.72 -14.19 -0.81
CA PHE A 227 9.15 -14.52 0.56
C PHE A 227 8.19 -15.46 1.30
N SER A 228 7.00 -15.69 0.74
CA SER A 228 5.97 -16.54 1.32
C SER A 228 5.28 -17.37 0.23
N GLN A 229 5.80 -18.56 -0.03
CA GLN A 229 5.29 -19.42 -1.09
C GLN A 229 4.39 -20.51 -0.53
N VAL A 230 3.17 -20.11 -0.13
CA VAL A 230 2.14 -21.05 0.34
C VAL A 230 1.24 -21.48 -0.83
N ILE A 231 1.16 -22.78 -1.08
CA ILE A 231 0.25 -23.39 -2.07
C ILE A 231 -0.72 -24.37 -1.42
N TYR A 232 -1.88 -24.53 -2.04
CA TYR A 232 -2.87 -25.55 -1.72
C TYR A 232 -2.85 -26.62 -2.81
N ARG A 233 -2.49 -27.85 -2.46
CA ARG A 233 -2.43 -28.97 -3.39
C ARG A 233 -3.57 -29.94 -3.11
N GLY A 234 -4.39 -30.25 -4.11
CA GLY A 234 -5.46 -31.24 -3.95
C GLY A 234 -6.16 -31.55 -5.26
N GLU A 235 -7.39 -32.05 -5.18
CA GLU A 235 -8.16 -32.43 -6.36
C GLU A 235 -9.48 -31.66 -6.50
N TYR A 236 -9.90 -31.46 -7.74
CA TYR A 236 -11.17 -30.89 -8.13
C TYR A 236 -12.03 -31.91 -8.87
N SER A 237 -13.33 -31.92 -8.57
CA SER A 237 -14.36 -32.62 -9.35
C SER A 237 -15.52 -31.68 -9.61
N LYS A 238 -15.84 -31.47 -10.89
CA LYS A 238 -16.91 -30.57 -11.35
C LYS A 238 -16.83 -29.17 -10.71
N GLY A 239 -15.63 -28.61 -10.60
CA GLY A 239 -15.40 -27.29 -10.03
C GLY A 239 -15.44 -27.21 -8.49
N LYS A 240 -15.63 -28.33 -7.78
CA LYS A 240 -15.56 -28.40 -6.31
C LYS A 240 -14.28 -29.09 -5.86
N LYS A 241 -13.68 -28.61 -4.76
CA LYS A 241 -12.57 -29.29 -4.08
C LYS A 241 -13.06 -30.62 -3.53
N VAL A 242 -12.30 -31.69 -3.77
CA VAL A 242 -12.57 -33.05 -3.29
C VAL A 242 -11.30 -33.68 -2.75
N ALA A 243 -11.45 -34.75 -1.95
CA ALA A 243 -10.35 -35.53 -1.37
C ALA A 243 -9.38 -34.68 -0.52
N LYS A 244 -8.18 -35.19 -0.24
CA LYS A 244 -7.21 -34.49 0.59
C LYS A 244 -6.67 -33.24 -0.13
N TRP A 245 -6.63 -32.13 0.60
CA TRP A 245 -5.94 -30.91 0.21
C TRP A 245 -4.83 -30.60 1.20
N ASP A 246 -3.59 -30.60 0.74
CA ASP A 246 -2.41 -30.24 1.53
C ASP A 246 -2.13 -28.74 1.41
N ILE A 247 -1.74 -28.12 2.53
CA ILE A 247 -1.20 -26.76 2.59
C ILE A 247 0.31 -26.92 2.64
N LEU A 248 0.99 -26.43 1.61
CA LEU A 248 2.42 -26.58 1.45
C LEU A 248 3.08 -25.21 1.49
N PHE A 249 4.25 -25.11 2.11
CA PHE A 249 5.04 -23.88 2.21
C PHE A 249 6.49 -24.13 1.86
N ARG A 250 7.15 -23.13 1.31
CA ARG A 250 8.61 -23.04 1.26
C ARG A 250 9.02 -21.59 1.42
N LYS A 251 10.21 -21.36 1.96
CA LYS A 251 10.72 -20.00 2.20
C LYS A 251 11.26 -19.38 0.92
N ASP A 252 11.92 -20.18 0.09
CA ASP A 252 12.49 -19.75 -1.18
C ASP A 252 12.22 -20.73 -2.33
N GLU A 253 12.62 -20.34 -3.54
CA GLU A 253 12.36 -21.09 -4.76
C GLU A 253 13.23 -22.34 -4.92
N GLN A 254 14.35 -22.41 -4.19
CA GLN A 254 15.33 -23.51 -4.19
C GLN A 254 14.96 -24.59 -3.17
N GLU A 255 14.22 -24.24 -2.13
CA GLU A 255 13.73 -25.16 -1.11
C GLU A 255 12.60 -26.07 -1.62
N THR A 256 12.52 -27.25 -1.01
CA THR A 256 11.38 -28.16 -1.18
C THR A 256 10.19 -27.68 -0.37
N TYR A 257 8.98 -27.93 -0.89
CA TYR A 257 7.77 -27.65 -0.14
C TYR A 257 7.64 -28.55 1.10
N GLU A 258 7.47 -27.93 2.25
CA GLU A 258 7.11 -28.55 3.52
C GLU A 258 5.58 -28.54 3.70
N GLN A 259 5.03 -29.61 4.25
CA GLN A 259 3.59 -29.66 4.55
C GLN A 259 3.32 -28.93 5.87
N LEU A 260 2.69 -27.76 5.78
CA LEU A 260 2.19 -27.07 6.98
C LEU A 260 0.97 -27.78 7.55
N GLY A 261 0.04 -28.17 6.68
CA GLY A 261 -1.21 -28.79 7.11
C GLY A 261 -2.03 -29.35 5.94
N GLY A 262 -3.33 -29.48 6.15
CA GLY A 262 -4.25 -29.97 5.14
C GLY A 262 -5.60 -30.35 5.73
N GLY A 263 -6.53 -30.76 4.89
CA GLY A 263 -7.84 -31.29 5.30
C GLY A 263 -8.41 -32.22 4.24
N LEU A 264 -9.32 -33.10 4.65
CA LEU A 264 -10.08 -33.93 3.72
C LEU A 264 -11.31 -33.12 3.26
N TYR A 265 -11.53 -33.12 1.95
CA TYR A 265 -12.76 -32.69 1.29
C TYR A 265 -13.47 -33.95 0.79
N ASP A 266 -13.62 -34.95 1.66
CA ASP A 266 -14.57 -36.03 1.43
C ASP A 266 -15.99 -35.56 1.78
N ASP A 267 -16.99 -36.34 1.37
CA ASP A 267 -18.39 -36.05 1.67
C ASP A 267 -18.72 -36.17 3.18
N GLU A 268 -17.78 -36.65 4.02
CA GLU A 268 -17.94 -36.89 5.46
C GLU A 268 -17.39 -35.76 6.36
N GLU A 269 -16.39 -34.99 5.92
CA GLU A 269 -15.90 -33.76 6.57
C GLU A 269 -16.45 -32.49 5.90
N TYR A 270 -16.95 -32.60 4.67
CA TYR A 270 -17.62 -31.51 3.96
C TYR A 270 -18.94 -31.92 3.32
N GLN A 271 -20.06 -31.63 3.98
CA GLN A 271 -21.37 -31.82 3.36
C GLN A 271 -21.76 -30.60 2.54
N ASN A 272 -21.88 -30.75 1.21
CA ASN A 272 -22.24 -29.67 0.28
C ASN A 272 -21.31 -28.44 0.31
N GLY A 273 -20.00 -28.65 0.52
CA GLY A 273 -19.01 -27.57 0.57
C GLY A 273 -19.00 -26.78 1.89
N LYS A 274 -19.60 -27.33 2.95
CA LYS A 274 -19.62 -26.78 4.31
C LYS A 274 -18.84 -27.70 5.25
N LYS A 275 -18.01 -27.15 6.12
CA LYS A 275 -17.17 -27.89 7.08
C LYS A 275 -18.03 -28.57 8.14
N ILE A 276 -18.08 -29.89 8.20
CA ILE A 276 -18.72 -30.66 9.29
C ILE A 276 -17.64 -31.27 10.21
N ASN A 277 -18.03 -31.72 11.41
CA ASN A 277 -17.15 -32.42 12.36
C ASN A 277 -15.97 -31.59 12.90
N LYS A 278 -14.83 -32.24 13.23
CA LYS A 278 -13.64 -31.61 13.82
C LYS A 278 -12.76 -31.01 12.72
N TRP A 279 -12.52 -29.71 12.79
CA TRP A 279 -11.56 -28.98 11.99
C TRP A 279 -10.25 -28.84 12.76
N ILE A 280 -9.13 -29.21 12.14
CA ILE A 280 -7.79 -29.03 12.73
C ILE A 280 -6.90 -28.28 11.75
N THR A 281 -6.00 -27.47 12.29
CA THR A 281 -4.94 -26.75 11.59
C THR A 281 -3.64 -27.17 12.21
N LYS A 282 -2.72 -27.65 11.39
CA LYS A 282 -1.41 -28.10 11.83
C LYS A 282 -0.32 -27.13 11.39
N GLN A 283 0.81 -27.16 12.09
CA GLN A 283 2.09 -26.60 11.69
C GLN A 283 3.16 -27.60 12.14
N GLU A 284 4.01 -28.04 11.21
CA GLU A 284 5.08 -29.02 11.49
C GLU A 284 4.55 -30.33 12.14
N GLY A 285 3.31 -30.70 11.82
CA GLY A 285 2.65 -31.90 12.36
C GLY A 285 1.90 -31.69 13.68
N GLU A 286 2.12 -30.58 14.39
CA GLU A 286 1.43 -30.23 15.64
C GLU A 286 0.08 -29.55 15.38
N GLU A 287 -0.97 -29.87 16.14
CA GLU A 287 -2.28 -29.19 16.08
C GLU A 287 -2.18 -27.82 16.75
N ILE A 288 -2.19 -26.74 15.96
CA ILE A 288 -2.04 -25.36 16.45
C ILE A 288 -3.35 -24.57 16.50
N ALA A 289 -4.39 -25.02 15.77
CA ALA A 289 -5.72 -24.43 15.80
C ALA A 289 -6.79 -25.43 15.37
N GLY A 290 -8.05 -25.15 15.66
CA GLY A 290 -9.13 -26.07 15.32
C GLY A 290 -10.34 -25.98 16.24
N GLY A 291 -11.35 -26.81 15.98
CA GLY A 291 -12.54 -26.98 16.81
C GLY A 291 -13.61 -27.78 16.07
N SER A 292 -14.82 -27.88 16.62
CA SER A 292 -15.89 -28.69 16.03
C SER A 292 -17.01 -27.85 15.41
N TYR A 293 -17.62 -28.36 14.35
CA TYR A 293 -18.87 -27.85 13.78
C TYR A 293 -20.04 -28.74 14.20
N GLY A 294 -21.19 -28.12 14.49
CA GLY A 294 -22.44 -28.83 14.76
C GLY A 294 -23.04 -29.44 13.49
N GLU A 295 -24.15 -30.17 13.67
CA GLU A 295 -24.91 -30.77 12.57
C GLU A 295 -25.27 -29.70 11.51
N GLY A 296 -24.92 -29.98 10.25
CA GLY A 296 -25.12 -29.06 9.12
C GLY A 296 -23.93 -28.15 8.76
N GLY A 297 -22.83 -28.18 9.52
CA GLY A 297 -21.51 -27.76 9.06
C GLY A 297 -21.25 -26.26 8.88
N GLN A 298 -22.05 -25.42 9.53
CA GLN A 298 -21.88 -23.95 9.47
C GLN A 298 -21.68 -23.33 10.84
N ILE A 299 -22.00 -24.07 11.89
CA ILE A 299 -22.14 -23.55 13.22
C ILE A 299 -21.00 -24.11 14.04
N LYS A 300 -20.04 -23.25 14.42
CA LYS A 300 -18.97 -23.62 15.36
C LYS A 300 -19.60 -24.02 16.71
N VAL A 301 -19.12 -25.12 17.29
CA VAL A 301 -19.54 -25.64 18.59
C VAL A 301 -18.33 -26.19 19.37
N GLY A 302 -18.43 -26.25 20.68
CA GLY A 302 -17.41 -26.83 21.56
C GLY A 302 -16.16 -25.98 21.67
N LYS A 303 -15.03 -26.60 22.06
CA LYS A 303 -13.76 -25.89 22.22
C LYS A 303 -13.16 -25.51 20.87
N TRP A 304 -12.60 -24.32 20.79
CA TRP A 304 -11.97 -23.77 19.60
C TRP A 304 -10.66 -23.07 19.93
N ILE A 305 -9.73 -23.16 18.99
CA ILE A 305 -8.50 -22.38 18.92
C ILE A 305 -8.51 -21.67 17.56
N GLU A 306 -8.37 -20.35 17.57
CA GLU A 306 -8.33 -19.49 16.39
C GLU A 306 -6.96 -18.83 16.26
N LEU A 307 -6.38 -18.83 15.06
CA LEU A 307 -5.15 -18.10 14.78
C LEU A 307 -5.46 -16.61 14.58
N SER A 308 -4.58 -15.73 15.07
CA SER A 308 -4.64 -14.31 14.75
C SER A 308 -4.37 -14.04 13.26
N GLU A 309 -4.84 -12.90 12.74
CA GLU A 309 -4.66 -12.50 11.34
C GLU A 309 -3.16 -12.30 10.98
N GLY A 310 -2.33 -12.01 11.98
CA GLY A 310 -0.87 -11.89 11.86
C GLY A 310 -0.10 -13.12 12.32
N TYR A 311 -0.74 -14.30 12.47
CA TYR A 311 -0.07 -15.50 12.93
C TYR A 311 1.07 -15.89 11.97
N GLY A 312 2.30 -15.88 12.47
CA GLY A 312 3.50 -16.21 11.71
C GLY A 312 4.71 -16.43 12.60
N ILE A 313 5.88 -16.65 12.00
CA ILE A 313 7.14 -16.97 12.71
C ILE A 313 7.50 -15.92 13.78
N TRP A 314 7.11 -14.67 13.57
CA TRP A 314 7.43 -13.56 14.47
C TRP A 314 6.32 -13.24 15.48
N SER A 315 5.12 -13.75 15.29
CA SER A 315 3.96 -13.46 16.16
C SER A 315 3.00 -14.63 16.13
N GLN A 316 3.09 -15.50 17.14
CA GLN A 316 2.23 -16.67 17.25
C GLN A 316 1.15 -16.43 18.31
N VAL A 317 0.16 -15.63 17.93
CA VAL A 317 -1.01 -15.33 18.78
C VAL A 317 -2.18 -16.21 18.39
N ILE A 318 -2.76 -16.88 19.38
CA ILE A 318 -3.99 -17.67 19.25
C ILE A 318 -5.06 -17.21 20.24
N TYR A 319 -6.32 -17.46 19.88
CA TYR A 319 -7.49 -17.24 20.73
C TYR A 319 -8.13 -18.58 21.05
N GLN A 320 -8.28 -18.93 22.31
CA GLN A 320 -8.92 -20.19 22.69
C GLN A 320 -10.16 -19.96 23.56
N GLY A 321 -11.20 -20.75 23.34
CA GLY A 321 -12.44 -20.67 24.11
C GLY A 321 -13.49 -21.65 23.62
N GLU A 322 -14.75 -21.44 24.00
CA GLU A 322 -15.87 -22.29 23.59
C GLU A 322 -16.80 -21.55 22.62
N TYR A 323 -17.36 -22.27 21.66
CA TYR A 323 -18.48 -21.84 20.84
C TYR A 323 -19.76 -22.59 21.22
N ARG A 324 -20.89 -21.88 21.24
CA ARG A 324 -22.24 -22.45 21.31
C ARG A 324 -23.10 -21.84 20.23
N ASN A 325 -23.69 -22.67 19.37
CA ASN A 325 -24.53 -22.21 18.26
C ASN A 325 -23.85 -21.12 17.40
N GLY A 326 -22.55 -21.28 17.11
CA GLY A 326 -21.79 -20.38 16.23
C GLY A 326 -21.38 -19.07 16.89
N LYS A 327 -21.63 -18.93 18.20
CA LYS A 327 -21.35 -17.75 19.01
C LYS A 327 -20.29 -18.06 20.08
N LYS A 328 -19.42 -17.11 20.38
CA LYS A 328 -18.35 -17.27 21.39
C LYS A 328 -18.98 -17.27 22.79
N PHE A 329 -18.68 -18.26 23.60
CA PHE A 329 -19.31 -18.50 24.89
C PHE A 329 -18.28 -18.57 26.02
N SER A 330 -18.64 -18.10 27.21
CA SER A 330 -17.82 -18.19 28.43
C SER A 330 -16.44 -17.52 28.29
N LYS A 331 -15.43 -18.04 28.97
CA LYS A 331 -14.05 -17.56 28.97
C LYS A 331 -13.38 -17.81 27.63
N TRP A 332 -12.77 -16.76 27.12
CA TRP A 332 -11.86 -16.77 26.00
C TRP A 332 -10.50 -16.25 26.45
N GLU A 333 -9.44 -16.94 26.06
CA GLU A 333 -8.06 -16.59 26.40
C GLU A 333 -7.32 -16.19 25.13
N ILE A 334 -6.41 -15.24 25.27
CA ILE A 334 -5.47 -14.84 24.23
C ILE A 334 -4.11 -15.34 24.67
N LEU A 335 -3.53 -16.23 23.89
CA LEU A 335 -2.24 -16.83 24.17
C LEU A 335 -1.22 -16.41 23.12
N GLN A 336 0.03 -16.19 23.54
CA GLN A 336 1.15 -15.89 22.67
C GLN A 336 2.29 -16.87 22.91
N ARG A 337 2.89 -17.35 21.82
CA ARG A 337 4.18 -18.03 21.88
C ARG A 337 5.27 -17.04 21.47
N MET A 338 6.17 -16.72 22.41
CA MET A 338 7.31 -15.83 22.17
C MET A 338 8.41 -16.55 21.39
N LYS A 339 9.16 -15.83 20.56
CA LYS A 339 10.28 -16.42 19.81
C LYS A 339 11.30 -17.05 20.76
N GLY A 340 11.55 -18.34 20.62
CA GLY A 340 12.47 -19.09 21.49
C GLY A 340 11.83 -19.66 22.75
N ASN A 341 10.54 -19.39 23.01
CA ASN A 341 9.76 -20.06 24.03
C ASN A 341 8.78 -21.04 23.36
N GLU A 342 8.83 -22.31 23.72
CA GLU A 342 7.89 -23.32 23.19
C GLU A 342 6.50 -23.22 23.86
N GLN A 343 6.44 -22.63 25.06
CA GLN A 343 5.22 -22.52 25.84
C GLN A 343 4.37 -21.31 25.40
N LEU A 344 3.06 -21.51 25.46
CA LEU A 344 2.07 -20.45 25.25
C LEU A 344 1.82 -19.72 26.56
N GLU A 345 1.98 -18.41 26.55
CA GLU A 345 1.72 -17.53 27.69
C GLU A 345 0.38 -16.82 27.49
N GLN A 346 -0.42 -16.70 28.56
CA GLN A 346 -1.68 -15.98 28.50
C GLN A 346 -1.44 -14.47 28.61
N ILE A 347 -1.62 -13.77 27.49
CA ILE A 347 -1.45 -12.31 27.38
C ILE A 347 -2.79 -11.55 27.39
N GLY A 348 -3.92 -12.27 27.36
CA GLY A 348 -5.22 -11.62 27.49
C GLY A 348 -6.42 -12.55 27.49
N GLY A 349 -7.58 -12.00 27.15
CA GLY A 349 -8.86 -12.70 27.17
C GLY A 349 -9.94 -12.01 28.00
N GLY A 350 -11.08 -12.69 28.18
CA GLY A 350 -12.20 -12.22 28.99
C GLY A 350 -13.42 -13.14 28.87
N LEU A 351 -14.59 -12.65 29.28
CA LEU A 351 -15.83 -13.43 29.31
C LEU A 351 -16.84 -12.96 28.25
N TYR A 352 -17.56 -13.91 27.66
CA TYR A 352 -18.77 -13.67 26.89
C TYR A 352 -20.01 -13.99 27.73
N ASP A 353 -21.12 -13.29 27.44
CA ASP A 353 -22.43 -13.57 28.04
C ASP A 353 -22.97 -14.95 27.65
N GLU A 354 -24.01 -15.40 28.34
CA GLU A 354 -24.60 -16.73 28.11
C GLU A 354 -25.22 -16.89 26.72
N VAL A 355 -25.65 -15.77 26.12
CA VAL A 355 -26.18 -15.70 24.74
C VAL A 355 -25.04 -15.72 23.71
N GLY A 356 -23.79 -15.64 24.16
CA GLY A 356 -22.55 -15.75 23.38
C GLY A 356 -22.28 -14.62 22.40
N SER A 357 -22.99 -13.50 22.54
CA SER A 357 -22.94 -12.40 21.57
C SER A 357 -22.13 -11.21 22.08
N ASN A 358 -22.03 -11.07 23.40
CA ASN A 358 -21.52 -9.86 24.00
C ASN A 358 -20.37 -10.17 24.95
N LYS A 359 -19.27 -9.43 24.81
CA LYS A 359 -18.23 -9.35 25.83
C LYS A 359 -18.81 -8.77 27.12
N ILE A 360 -18.44 -9.33 28.26
CA ILE A 360 -18.82 -8.89 29.61
C ILE A 360 -17.63 -8.99 30.57
N GLY A 361 -17.67 -8.21 31.65
CA GLY A 361 -16.65 -8.21 32.69
C GLY A 361 -15.30 -7.69 32.21
N TYR A 362 -14.24 -8.04 32.92
CA TYR A 362 -12.89 -7.60 32.56
C TYR A 362 -12.37 -8.33 31.33
N TRP A 363 -11.75 -7.57 30.44
CA TRP A 363 -11.10 -8.04 29.22
C TRP A 363 -9.72 -7.43 29.09
N THR A 364 -8.82 -8.22 28.53
CA THR A 364 -7.56 -7.77 27.93
C THR A 364 -7.60 -8.10 26.44
N GLU A 365 -7.38 -7.11 25.59
CA GLU A 365 -7.43 -7.17 24.14
C GLU A 365 -6.08 -6.78 23.55
N LEU A 366 -5.75 -7.31 22.38
CA LEU A 366 -4.58 -6.86 21.62
C LEU A 366 -4.95 -5.66 20.76
N SER A 367 -4.04 -4.70 20.63
CA SER A 367 -4.15 -3.61 19.66
C SER A 367 -4.20 -4.16 18.23
N ASP A 368 -4.83 -3.44 17.30
CA ASP A 368 -4.71 -3.74 15.86
C ASP A 368 -3.25 -3.62 15.37
N GLU A 369 -2.41 -2.88 16.11
CA GLU A 369 -0.98 -2.75 15.86
C GLU A 369 -0.14 -3.83 16.58
N PHE A 370 -0.75 -4.82 17.23
CA PHE A 370 -0.02 -5.85 17.97
C PHE A 370 0.92 -6.63 17.04
N LYS A 371 2.22 -6.47 17.28
CA LYS A 371 3.31 -7.09 16.53
C LYS A 371 4.42 -7.49 17.50
N TYR A 372 5.40 -8.22 17.00
CA TYR A 372 6.58 -8.61 17.78
C TYR A 372 7.27 -7.42 18.46
N ASP A 373 7.38 -6.29 17.74
CA ASP A 373 8.00 -5.03 18.16
C ASP A 373 7.02 -4.03 18.80
N SER A 374 5.74 -4.39 18.89
CA SER A 374 4.68 -3.53 19.43
C SER A 374 3.63 -4.41 20.11
N GLN A 375 3.89 -4.85 21.33
CA GLN A 375 3.00 -5.72 22.09
C GLN A 375 1.98 -4.90 22.89
N ILE A 376 1.21 -4.07 22.18
CA ILE A 376 0.24 -3.17 22.82
C ILE A 376 -1.01 -3.95 23.21
N VAL A 377 -1.31 -4.00 24.51
CA VAL A 377 -2.53 -4.59 25.06
C VAL A 377 -3.42 -3.52 25.68
N GLN A 378 -4.73 -3.72 25.59
CA GLN A 378 -5.74 -2.85 26.20
C GLN A 378 -6.59 -3.66 27.15
N TYR A 379 -6.72 -3.24 28.40
CA TYR A 379 -7.58 -3.91 29.36
C TYR A 379 -8.55 -2.97 30.05
N GLY A 380 -9.73 -3.49 30.36
CA GLY A 380 -10.82 -2.72 30.96
C GLY A 380 -12.06 -3.58 31.07
N GLU A 381 -13.20 -2.96 31.33
CA GLU A 381 -14.45 -3.68 31.54
C GLU A 381 -15.39 -3.55 30.33
N TYR A 382 -16.11 -4.62 30.05
CA TYR A 382 -17.20 -4.69 29.09
C TYR A 382 -18.55 -4.87 29.79
N GLN A 383 -19.57 -4.18 29.30
CA GLN A 383 -20.97 -4.39 29.65
C GLN A 383 -21.82 -4.48 28.38
N ASN A 384 -22.51 -5.61 28.19
CA ASN A 384 -23.34 -5.88 27.01
C ASN A 384 -22.60 -5.61 25.67
N GLY A 385 -21.34 -6.05 25.59
CA GLY A 385 -20.54 -5.98 24.37
C GLY A 385 -19.92 -4.61 24.11
N LYS A 386 -20.05 -3.68 25.08
CA LYS A 386 -19.53 -2.32 24.96
C LYS A 386 -18.56 -1.98 26.09
N LYS A 387 -17.47 -1.26 25.78
CA LYS A 387 -16.43 -0.83 26.74
C LYS A 387 -16.98 0.14 27.80
N VAL A 388 -16.84 -0.15 29.09
CA VAL A 388 -17.30 0.74 30.17
C VAL A 388 -16.15 1.11 31.09
N ASN A 389 -16.37 2.12 31.92
CA ASN A 389 -15.43 2.55 32.95
C ASN A 389 -14.07 2.91 32.37
N LYS A 390 -12.99 2.66 33.12
CA LYS A 390 -11.62 2.97 32.75
C LYS A 390 -11.02 1.84 31.93
N TRP A 391 -10.46 2.20 30.78
CA TRP A 391 -9.65 1.35 29.94
C TRP A 391 -8.20 1.80 30.00
N ILE A 392 -7.33 0.82 30.06
CA ILE A 392 -5.90 0.99 30.22
C ILE A 392 -5.20 0.37 29.01
N THR A 393 -4.21 1.06 28.45
CA THR A 393 -3.36 0.58 27.35
C THR A 393 -1.94 0.38 27.88
N SER A 394 -1.44 -0.84 27.85
CA SER A 394 -0.08 -1.19 28.26
C SER A 394 0.73 -1.64 27.06
N LEU A 395 2.04 -1.43 27.10
CA LEU A 395 2.97 -2.18 26.29
C LEU A 395 3.43 -3.38 27.12
N GLU A 396 3.29 -4.59 26.58
CA GLU A 396 3.74 -5.84 27.21
C GLU A 396 5.20 -6.12 26.81
N GLY A 397 6.05 -6.54 27.75
CA GLY A 397 7.47 -6.82 27.51
C GLY A 397 8.43 -6.16 28.52
N ASP A 398 9.51 -6.87 28.86
CA ASP A 398 10.51 -6.51 29.89
C ASP A 398 11.26 -5.18 29.62
N TYR A 399 11.10 -4.60 28.43
CA TYR A 399 11.86 -3.43 28.01
C TYR A 399 11.27 -2.09 28.47
N LEU A 400 10.04 -2.07 28.98
CA LEU A 400 9.45 -0.84 29.54
C LEU A 400 8.81 -1.12 30.90
N GLN A 401 9.56 -0.81 31.95
CA GLN A 401 8.99 -0.55 33.27
C GLN A 401 7.85 0.47 33.12
N PRO A 402 6.73 0.30 33.83
CA PRO A 402 5.59 1.22 33.70
C PRO A 402 6.05 2.68 33.90
N TYR A 403 5.57 3.57 33.04
CA TYR A 403 6.12 4.93 32.88
C TYR A 403 5.86 5.82 34.08
N LEU A 404 6.86 6.49 34.64
CA LEU A 404 6.67 7.48 35.72
C LEU A 404 6.51 8.89 35.12
N ILE A 405 5.30 9.45 35.13
CA ILE A 405 5.12 10.91 35.05
C ILE A 405 4.65 11.37 36.44
N ASN A 406 5.37 12.28 37.10
CA ASN A 406 5.02 12.75 38.45
C ASN A 406 4.76 11.60 39.47
N ASN A 407 5.59 10.56 39.48
CA ASN A 407 5.45 9.37 40.34
C ASN A 407 4.18 8.52 40.13
N LYS A 408 3.56 8.55 38.93
CA LYS A 408 2.45 7.67 38.56
C LYS A 408 2.77 6.87 37.32
N TYR A 409 2.38 5.59 37.32
CA TYR A 409 2.50 4.65 36.21
C TYR A 409 1.52 5.01 35.08
N PHE A 410 2.02 5.41 33.90
CA PHE A 410 1.21 5.87 32.76
C PHE A 410 1.05 4.82 31.68
N SER A 411 0.05 3.97 31.87
CA SER A 411 -0.55 3.21 30.78
C SER A 411 -1.52 4.12 29.99
N GLY A 412 -1.57 4.01 28.66
CA GLY A 412 -2.51 4.74 27.82
C GLY A 412 -4.00 4.47 28.14
N GLY A 413 -4.93 5.03 27.39
CA GLY A 413 -6.38 4.82 27.58
C GLY A 413 -7.09 5.93 28.36
N GLY A 414 -8.31 5.68 28.83
CA GLY A 414 -9.17 6.66 29.47
C GLY A 414 -10.52 6.09 29.88
N SER A 415 -11.53 6.93 30.08
CA SER A 415 -12.85 6.48 30.58
C SER A 415 -13.96 6.56 29.52
N TYR A 416 -15.01 5.74 29.71
CA TYR A 416 -16.23 5.75 28.91
C TYR A 416 -17.46 6.05 29.79
N HIS A 417 -18.32 6.99 29.37
CA HIS A 417 -19.49 7.44 30.16
C HIS A 417 -20.76 6.61 29.89
N GLN A 418 -20.89 6.05 28.70
CA GLN A 418 -22.05 5.25 28.28
C GLN A 418 -21.52 4.03 27.55
N ALA A 419 -22.15 2.87 27.77
CA ALA A 419 -21.80 1.58 27.20
C ALA A 419 -21.03 1.71 25.85
N GLY A 420 -19.70 1.74 25.93
CA GLY A 420 -18.68 1.63 24.87
C GLY A 420 -18.57 2.65 23.75
N THR A 421 -19.45 3.64 23.62
CA THR A 421 -19.41 4.51 22.42
C THR A 421 -18.79 5.87 22.67
N ILE A 422 -18.77 6.35 23.91
CA ILE A 422 -18.45 7.76 24.20
C ILE A 422 -17.27 7.84 25.17
N LYS A 423 -16.09 8.16 24.62
CA LYS A 423 -14.90 8.53 25.39
C LYS A 423 -15.19 9.80 26.20
N VAL A 424 -14.76 9.82 27.46
CA VAL A 424 -14.88 10.98 28.37
C VAL A 424 -13.68 11.12 29.29
N GLY A 425 -13.49 12.32 29.82
CA GLY A 425 -12.46 12.65 30.80
C GLY A 425 -11.06 12.63 30.21
N LYS A 426 -10.05 12.46 31.06
CA LYS A 426 -8.65 12.42 30.64
C LYS A 426 -8.34 11.16 29.85
N TRP A 427 -7.62 11.31 28.76
CA TRP A 427 -7.24 10.24 27.84
C TRP A 427 -5.78 10.36 27.42
N ILE A 428 -5.21 9.19 27.14
CA ILE A 428 -3.93 9.04 26.48
C ILE A 428 -4.15 8.20 25.24
N GLU A 429 -3.77 8.72 24.09
CA GLU A 429 -3.81 8.01 22.82
C GLU A 429 -2.40 7.75 22.33
N LEU A 430 -2.15 6.54 21.83
CA LEU A 430 -0.90 6.21 21.18
C LEU A 430 -0.90 6.80 19.77
N LYS A 431 0.26 7.25 19.29
CA LYS A 431 0.42 7.63 17.88
C LYS A 431 0.32 6.39 16.98
N ASP A 432 -0.24 6.54 15.79
CA ASP A 432 -0.16 5.50 14.75
C ASP A 432 1.30 5.07 14.50
N GLY A 433 1.51 3.76 14.46
CA GLY A 433 2.84 3.15 14.38
C GLY A 433 3.63 3.24 15.69
N PHE A 434 2.95 3.22 16.84
CA PHE A 434 3.60 3.21 18.15
C PHE A 434 4.40 1.90 18.29
N ASN A 435 5.70 2.02 18.51
CA ASN A 435 6.59 0.89 18.74
C ASN A 435 7.79 1.33 19.59
N GLU A 436 8.73 0.43 19.83
CA GLU A 436 9.94 0.71 20.62
C GLU A 436 10.77 1.92 20.11
N TRP A 437 10.67 2.27 18.82
CA TRP A 437 11.37 3.38 18.16
C TRP A 437 10.52 4.65 18.00
N SER A 438 9.23 4.60 18.32
CA SER A 438 8.29 5.72 18.15
C SER A 438 7.27 5.76 19.29
N GLN A 439 7.74 6.16 20.47
CA GLN A 439 6.94 6.23 21.69
C GLN A 439 6.30 7.61 21.88
N ALA A 440 5.52 8.04 20.90
CA ALA A 440 4.76 9.29 20.97
C ALA A 440 3.31 9.03 21.42
N ILE A 441 2.85 9.78 22.41
CA ILE A 441 1.49 9.73 22.92
C ILE A 441 0.85 11.11 22.93
N TYR A 442 -0.48 11.13 22.81
CA TYR A 442 -1.31 12.33 22.91
C TYR A 442 -2.09 12.30 24.21
N TYR A 443 -1.92 13.32 25.05
CA TYR A 443 -2.60 13.45 26.34
C TYR A 443 -3.57 14.62 26.33
N GLY A 444 -4.84 14.37 26.62
CA GLY A 444 -5.83 15.45 26.67
C GLY A 444 -7.16 15.00 27.28
N GLU A 445 -8.22 15.74 26.98
CA GLU A 445 -9.56 15.46 27.51
C GLU A 445 -10.57 15.20 26.39
N TYR A 446 -11.43 14.22 26.64
CA TYR A 446 -12.63 13.95 25.87
C TYR A 446 -13.88 14.41 26.63
N LYS A 447 -14.85 14.95 25.88
CA LYS A 447 -16.21 15.20 26.34
C LYS A 447 -17.19 14.79 25.26
N ASP A 448 -18.14 13.93 25.63
CA ASP A 448 -19.16 13.40 24.72
C ASP A 448 -18.56 12.79 23.44
N GLY A 449 -17.44 12.08 23.57
CA GLY A 449 -16.75 11.43 22.46
C GLY A 449 -15.89 12.37 21.63
N ASN A 450 -15.86 13.67 21.96
CA ASN A 450 -15.08 14.69 21.27
C ASN A 450 -13.86 15.13 22.06
N LYS A 451 -12.70 15.23 21.40
CA LYS A 451 -11.51 15.91 21.93
C LYS A 451 -11.83 17.37 22.23
N ILE A 452 -11.46 17.83 23.43
CA ILE A 452 -11.63 19.22 23.86
C ILE A 452 -10.35 19.73 24.54
N GLY A 453 -10.20 21.06 24.59
CA GLY A 453 -9.13 21.68 25.36
C GLY A 453 -7.75 21.41 24.77
N ILE A 454 -6.73 21.49 25.63
CA ILE A 454 -5.33 21.28 25.23
C ILE A 454 -5.05 19.78 25.17
N TRP A 455 -4.37 19.37 24.10
CA TRP A 455 -3.86 18.04 23.87
C TRP A 455 -2.33 18.14 23.74
N ASP A 456 -1.64 17.68 24.76
CA ASP A 456 -0.19 17.61 24.81
C ASP A 456 0.32 16.42 24.02
N ILE A 457 1.47 16.58 23.39
CA ILE A 457 2.21 15.55 22.68
C ILE A 457 3.44 15.23 23.51
N LEU A 458 3.46 14.04 24.08
CA LEU A 458 4.53 13.54 24.91
C LEU A 458 5.33 12.53 24.09
N PHE A 459 6.64 12.58 24.17
CA PHE A 459 7.52 11.65 23.50
C PHE A 459 8.58 11.11 24.45
N GLN A 460 8.79 9.80 24.38
CA GLN A 460 9.85 9.14 25.11
C GLN A 460 10.99 8.73 24.19
N LYS A 461 12.19 9.18 24.55
CA LYS A 461 13.41 8.75 23.88
C LYS A 461 13.80 7.36 24.38
N PRO A 462 14.24 6.42 23.52
CA PRO A 462 14.56 5.04 23.94
C PRO A 462 15.50 4.90 25.14
N LEU A 463 16.41 5.87 25.34
CA LEU A 463 17.40 5.87 26.42
C LEU A 463 16.96 6.68 27.66
N LYS A 464 15.79 7.33 27.63
CA LYS A 464 15.25 8.10 28.75
C LYS A 464 13.95 7.47 29.23
N GLN A 465 13.79 7.34 30.54
CA GLN A 465 12.53 6.87 31.14
C GLN A 465 11.48 7.98 31.26
N GLU A 466 11.88 9.23 31.06
CA GLU A 466 11.02 10.40 31.19
C GLU A 466 10.33 10.76 29.86
N LEU A 467 9.07 11.17 29.96
CA LEU A 467 8.30 11.71 28.83
C LEU A 467 8.55 13.22 28.70
N GLU A 468 9.00 13.65 27.53
CA GLU A 468 9.20 15.05 27.19
C GLU A 468 7.96 15.60 26.47
N VAL A 469 7.41 16.74 26.90
CA VAL A 469 6.38 17.45 26.12
C VAL A 469 7.05 18.07 24.91
N ILE A 470 6.83 17.48 23.73
CA ILE A 470 7.42 17.94 22.47
C ILE A 470 6.48 18.83 21.66
N GLY A 471 5.22 18.94 22.09
CA GLY A 471 4.29 19.90 21.54
C GLY A 471 2.91 19.83 22.14
N SER A 472 1.99 20.66 21.64
CA SER A 472 0.59 20.64 22.03
C SER A 472 -0.29 21.27 20.96
N GLY A 473 -1.60 21.16 21.15
CA GLY A 473 -2.60 21.83 20.34
C GLY A 473 -3.94 21.92 21.07
N SER A 474 -4.81 22.87 20.70
CA SER A 474 -6.13 23.01 21.33
C SER A 474 -7.30 22.72 20.41
N TYR A 475 -8.29 21.98 20.91
CA TYR A 475 -9.57 21.77 20.24
C TYR A 475 -10.63 22.73 20.77
N ASP A 476 -11.43 23.27 19.85
CA ASP A 476 -12.63 24.04 20.19
C ASP A 476 -13.62 23.17 20.98
N LYS A 477 -14.33 23.81 21.92
CA LYS A 477 -15.27 23.12 22.82
C LYS A 477 -16.41 22.48 22.02
N GLY A 478 -16.42 21.15 21.96
CA GLY A 478 -17.57 20.34 21.55
C GLY A 478 -17.61 19.89 20.08
N CYS A 479 -16.58 20.17 19.27
CA CYS A 479 -16.63 19.87 17.83
C CYS A 479 -15.40 19.16 17.24
N GLN A 480 -14.37 18.82 18.04
CA GLN A 480 -13.09 18.26 17.56
C GLN A 480 -12.40 19.11 16.49
N ILE A 481 -12.72 20.39 16.42
CA ILE A 481 -12.12 21.32 15.46
C ILE A 481 -10.83 21.86 16.07
N LYS A 482 -9.69 21.61 15.41
CA LYS A 482 -8.40 22.17 15.81
C LYS A 482 -8.44 23.69 15.70
N ASN A 483 -7.90 24.40 16.68
CA ASN A 483 -7.86 25.86 16.70
C ASN A 483 -6.62 26.37 17.46
N GLY A 484 -6.08 27.52 17.08
CA GLY A 484 -4.90 28.12 17.69
C GLY A 484 -3.59 27.45 17.28
N ARG A 485 -2.54 27.61 18.10
CA ARG A 485 -1.21 27.03 17.83
C ARG A 485 -1.26 25.51 17.94
N TRP A 486 -0.54 24.85 17.04
CA TRP A 486 -0.52 23.40 16.94
C TRP A 486 0.86 22.90 16.53
N ILE A 487 1.24 21.76 17.09
CA ILE A 487 2.42 20.98 16.68
C ILE A 487 1.92 19.65 16.14
N GLU A 488 2.24 19.31 14.89
CA GLU A 488 1.94 18.02 14.29
C GLU A 488 3.21 17.18 14.18
N LEU A 489 3.09 15.88 14.42
CA LEU A 489 4.19 14.94 14.18
C LEU A 489 4.15 14.48 12.73
N SER A 490 5.32 14.30 12.11
CA SER A 490 5.43 13.61 10.83
C SER A 490 4.87 12.18 10.92
N GLU A 491 4.31 11.67 9.82
CA GLU A 491 3.90 10.27 9.73
C GLU A 491 5.07 9.33 10.06
N ARG A 492 6.29 9.73 9.67
CA ARG A 492 7.55 9.03 9.93
C ARG A 492 8.25 9.48 11.21
N PHE A 493 7.55 10.17 12.12
CA PHE A 493 8.12 10.56 13.41
C PHE A 493 8.59 9.32 14.18
N ARG A 494 9.90 9.24 14.41
CA ARG A 494 10.64 8.21 15.12
C ARG A 494 11.76 8.89 15.90
N ASP A 495 12.40 8.14 16.78
CA ASP A 495 13.58 8.56 17.54
C ASP A 495 14.66 9.26 16.68
N ASN A 496 14.90 8.80 15.45
CA ASN A 496 15.92 9.35 14.57
C ASN A 496 15.43 10.42 13.59
N SER A 497 14.12 10.68 13.47
CA SER A 497 13.58 11.69 12.56
C SER A 497 13.10 12.92 13.32
N GLN A 498 12.31 12.72 14.38
CA GLN A 498 11.72 13.75 15.25
C GLN A 498 11.18 14.99 14.52
N VAL A 499 10.61 14.81 13.31
CA VAL A 499 10.10 15.91 12.49
C VAL A 499 8.73 16.37 12.99
N THR A 500 8.62 17.66 13.25
CA THR A 500 7.39 18.34 13.70
C THR A 500 7.00 19.48 12.76
N TYR A 501 5.71 19.76 12.66
CA TYR A 501 5.14 20.87 11.89
C TYR A 501 4.42 21.81 12.85
N ASN A 502 4.92 23.04 12.96
CA ASN A 502 4.46 24.00 13.95
C ASN A 502 3.73 25.14 13.24
N GLY A 503 2.47 25.38 13.56
CA GLY A 503 1.74 26.48 12.96
C GLY A 503 0.43 26.76 13.68
N CYS A 504 -0.49 27.41 12.98
CA CYS A 504 -1.80 27.73 13.52
C CYS A 504 -2.93 27.08 12.73
N TYR A 505 -3.96 26.68 13.47
CA TYR A 505 -5.26 26.32 12.95
C TYR A 505 -6.28 27.43 13.22
N ASN A 506 -7.21 27.62 12.30
CA ASN A 506 -8.43 28.41 12.48
C ASN A 506 -9.62 27.58 11.99
N ARG A 507 -10.52 27.19 12.90
CA ARG A 507 -11.69 26.35 12.59
C ARG A 507 -11.34 25.08 11.79
N GLY A 508 -10.27 24.39 12.20
CA GLY A 508 -9.85 23.11 11.58
C GLY A 508 -9.06 23.26 10.29
N LYS A 509 -8.88 24.50 9.80
CA LYS A 509 -8.04 24.84 8.65
C LYS A 509 -6.65 25.30 9.11
N LYS A 510 -5.58 24.81 8.48
CA LYS A 510 -4.22 25.37 8.63
C LYS A 510 -4.20 26.79 8.07
N VAL A 511 -3.64 27.74 8.80
CA VAL A 511 -3.54 29.15 8.39
C VAL A 511 -2.20 29.74 8.79
N GLY A 512 -1.76 30.77 8.08
CA GLY A 512 -0.56 31.54 8.39
C GLY A 512 0.73 30.74 8.25
N ARG A 513 1.77 31.16 8.97
CA ARG A 513 3.09 30.53 8.95
C ARG A 513 3.08 29.15 9.61
N TRP A 514 3.68 28.18 8.91
CA TRP A 514 3.95 26.83 9.39
C TRP A 514 5.43 26.53 9.22
N ASP A 515 6.11 26.21 10.30
CA ASP A 515 7.53 25.86 10.34
C ASP A 515 7.69 24.33 10.42
N ILE A 516 8.73 23.81 9.79
CA ILE A 516 9.10 22.40 9.85
C ILE A 516 10.37 22.27 10.68
N LEU A 517 10.27 21.61 11.83
CA LEU A 517 11.37 21.47 12.77
C LEU A 517 11.79 20.02 12.91
N GLN A 518 13.09 19.75 13.03
CA GLN A 518 13.63 18.46 13.50
C GLN A 518 14.48 18.76 14.74
N GLU A 519 14.11 18.14 15.86
CA GLU A 519 14.77 18.38 17.16
C GLU A 519 14.84 19.87 17.54
N GLY A 520 13.82 20.65 17.15
CA GLY A 520 13.74 22.10 17.39
C GLY A 520 14.50 22.97 16.39
N ILE A 521 15.30 22.40 15.48
CA ILE A 521 15.99 23.13 14.41
C ILE A 521 15.02 23.31 13.23
N ASN A 522 14.89 24.54 12.73
CA ASN A 522 14.03 24.85 11.59
C ASN A 522 14.70 24.47 10.26
N TYR A 523 14.10 23.53 9.54
CA TYR A 523 14.55 23.07 8.21
C TYR A 523 13.71 23.62 7.07
N GLY A 524 12.56 24.23 7.35
CA GLY A 524 11.67 24.72 6.32
C GLY A 524 10.32 25.18 6.82
N GLY A 525 9.34 25.17 5.93
CA GLY A 525 8.02 25.72 6.17
C GLY A 525 7.58 26.71 5.11
N GLY A 526 6.40 27.27 5.31
CA GLY A 526 5.79 28.26 4.42
C GLY A 526 4.50 28.78 5.00
N GLU A 527 3.67 29.41 4.17
CA GLU A 527 2.42 30.02 4.63
C GLU A 527 1.19 29.37 3.99
N TYR A 528 0.13 29.28 4.77
CA TYR A 528 -1.22 28.94 4.31
C TYR A 528 -2.12 30.17 4.33
N ASP A 529 -3.00 30.29 3.34
CA ASP A 529 -4.09 31.25 3.37
C ASP A 529 -5.25 30.80 4.26
N GLU A 530 -6.33 31.60 4.30
CA GLU A 530 -7.53 31.32 5.11
C GLU A 530 -8.30 30.06 4.68
N ASP A 531 -8.04 29.57 3.46
CA ASP A 531 -8.64 28.36 2.90
C ASP A 531 -7.75 27.12 3.04
N SER A 532 -6.66 27.21 3.80
CA SER A 532 -5.65 26.16 3.94
C SER A 532 -4.95 25.80 2.63
N LEU A 533 -4.85 26.75 1.71
CA LEU A 533 -4.04 26.60 0.52
C LEU A 533 -2.65 27.17 0.78
N LYS A 534 -1.62 26.42 0.40
CA LYS A 534 -0.23 26.89 0.46
C LYS A 534 -0.07 28.12 -0.43
N ILE A 535 0.61 29.14 0.07
CA ILE A 535 0.95 30.37 -0.63
C ILE A 535 2.40 30.78 -0.36
N GLY A 536 2.98 31.55 -1.28
CA GLY A 536 4.34 32.07 -1.17
C GLY A 536 5.41 30.98 -1.22
N ARG A 537 6.60 31.30 -0.71
CA ARG A 537 7.73 30.37 -0.70
C ARG A 537 7.57 29.29 0.37
N TRP A 538 7.81 28.04 -0.01
CA TRP A 538 7.76 26.85 0.84
C TRP A 538 9.07 26.08 0.73
N ILE A 539 9.61 25.69 1.87
CA ILE A 539 10.68 24.70 1.96
C ILE A 539 10.08 23.44 2.59
N GLU A 540 9.94 22.39 1.80
CA GLU A 540 9.35 21.11 2.21
C GLU A 540 10.44 20.08 2.47
N LEU A 541 10.13 19.03 3.22
CA LEU A 541 11.05 17.90 3.41
C LEU A 541 10.78 16.82 2.38
N SER A 542 11.83 16.10 1.99
CA SER A 542 11.68 14.86 1.25
C SER A 542 10.89 13.80 2.02
N GLU A 543 10.20 12.91 1.30
CA GLU A 543 9.65 11.70 1.91
C GLU A 543 10.74 10.86 2.61
N SER A 544 11.96 10.86 2.09
CA SER A 544 13.11 10.15 2.67
C SER A 544 13.79 10.90 3.81
N PHE A 545 13.24 12.03 4.28
CA PHE A 545 13.88 12.86 5.30
C PHE A 545 14.02 12.12 6.64
N SER A 546 15.24 12.13 7.18
CA SER A 546 15.68 11.52 8.43
C SER A 546 16.89 12.27 8.99
N SER A 547 17.42 11.89 10.16
CA SER A 547 18.73 12.40 10.62
C SER A 547 19.87 12.14 9.62
N SER A 548 19.78 11.05 8.85
CA SER A 548 20.78 10.70 7.83
C SER A 548 20.49 11.31 6.46
N SER A 549 19.24 11.66 6.14
CA SER A 549 18.82 12.30 4.88
C SER A 549 18.12 13.63 5.14
N GLN A 550 18.78 14.75 4.84
CA GLN A 550 18.23 16.08 5.09
C GLN A 550 17.89 16.80 3.79
N ILE A 551 17.19 16.11 2.88
CA ILE A 551 16.77 16.72 1.61
C ILE A 551 15.55 17.59 1.85
N THR A 552 15.65 18.84 1.36
CA THR A 552 14.55 19.78 1.31
C THR A 552 14.25 20.24 -0.12
N TYR A 553 12.99 20.60 -0.37
CA TYR A 553 12.52 21.14 -1.63
C TYR A 553 12.05 22.57 -1.44
N ASP A 554 12.68 23.51 -2.13
CA ASP A 554 12.27 24.90 -2.17
C ASP A 554 11.37 25.15 -3.38
N GLY A 555 10.23 25.81 -3.18
CA GLY A 555 9.41 26.29 -4.29
C GLY A 555 8.32 27.26 -3.87
N GLU A 556 7.73 27.92 -4.85
CA GLU A 556 6.71 28.94 -4.63
C GLU A 556 5.32 28.38 -4.90
N TYR A 557 4.33 28.76 -4.09
CA TYR A 557 2.94 28.33 -4.18
C TYR A 557 2.01 29.51 -4.42
N GLN A 558 0.99 29.31 -5.24
CA GLN A 558 -0.13 30.21 -5.42
C GLN A 558 -1.43 29.40 -5.42
N LYS A 559 -2.34 29.73 -4.49
CA LYS A 559 -3.64 29.04 -4.32
C LYS A 559 -3.48 27.52 -4.20
N GLY A 560 -2.48 27.08 -3.44
CA GLY A 560 -2.23 25.67 -3.16
C GLY A 560 -1.52 24.90 -4.29
N LYS A 561 -1.28 25.55 -5.44
CA LYS A 561 -0.50 24.98 -6.55
C LYS A 561 0.93 25.53 -6.52
N LYS A 562 1.92 24.67 -6.75
CA LYS A 562 3.34 25.06 -6.82
C LYS A 562 3.64 25.70 -8.18
N VAL A 563 4.00 26.98 -8.21
CA VAL A 563 4.16 27.81 -9.43
C VAL A 563 5.61 28.10 -9.83
N ALA A 564 6.60 27.97 -8.94
CA ALA A 564 8.01 28.18 -9.25
C ALA A 564 8.93 27.17 -8.55
N ALA A 565 10.08 26.89 -9.18
CA ALA A 565 11.08 25.90 -8.77
C ALA A 565 10.49 24.52 -8.43
N GLY A 566 10.40 23.63 -9.43
CA GLY A 566 10.04 22.24 -9.22
C GLY A 566 8.56 22.05 -8.95
N GLY A 567 7.70 22.76 -9.68
CA GLY A 567 6.25 22.77 -9.51
C GLY A 567 5.46 22.21 -10.69
N PHE A 568 4.24 21.77 -10.41
CA PHE A 568 3.26 21.39 -11.42
C PHE A 568 2.39 22.60 -11.74
N TYR A 569 2.41 23.08 -12.99
CA TYR A 569 1.43 24.04 -13.48
C TYR A 569 0.35 23.27 -14.24
N ASP A 570 -0.89 23.31 -13.76
CA ASP A 570 -2.01 22.52 -14.30
C ASP A 570 -1.63 21.06 -14.59
N GLU A 571 -1.13 20.35 -13.57
CA GLU A 571 -0.80 18.92 -13.67
C GLU A 571 0.41 18.62 -14.60
N VAL A 572 1.16 19.66 -14.99
CA VAL A 572 2.33 19.53 -15.86
C VAL A 572 3.61 19.93 -15.12
N LYS A 573 4.58 19.02 -15.00
CA LYS A 573 5.92 19.36 -14.49
C LYS A 573 6.57 20.39 -15.41
N ILE A 574 6.91 21.54 -14.84
CA ILE A 574 7.65 22.62 -15.54
C ILE A 574 8.75 23.21 -14.63
N GLY A 575 9.75 23.84 -15.23
CA GLY A 575 10.81 24.55 -14.52
C GLY A 575 11.90 23.63 -13.96
N ARG A 576 12.72 24.13 -13.04
CA ARG A 576 13.87 23.41 -12.48
C ARG A 576 13.46 22.46 -11.34
N TRP A 577 13.84 21.19 -11.39
CA TRP A 577 13.51 20.13 -10.43
C TRP A 577 14.75 19.55 -9.76
N VAL A 578 14.56 19.03 -8.55
CA VAL A 578 15.48 18.12 -7.87
C VAL A 578 14.74 16.78 -7.72
N GLU A 579 15.28 15.71 -8.27
CA GLU A 579 14.70 14.36 -8.18
C GLU A 579 15.61 13.43 -7.41
N GLU A 580 15.05 12.62 -6.51
CA GLU A 580 15.78 11.54 -5.85
C GLU A 580 15.88 10.33 -6.77
N CYS A 581 17.02 9.63 -6.73
CA CYS A 581 17.17 8.32 -7.35
C CYS A 581 16.26 7.29 -6.66
N ASP A 582 15.78 6.28 -7.41
CA ASP A 582 14.95 5.19 -6.85
C ASP A 582 15.67 4.43 -5.71
N SER A 583 17.01 4.42 -5.73
CA SER A 583 17.87 3.81 -4.70
C SER A 583 18.24 4.77 -3.55
N PHE A 584 17.58 5.93 -3.45
CA PHE A 584 17.93 6.94 -2.45
C PHE A 584 17.72 6.43 -1.02
N ASN A 585 18.79 6.32 -0.25
CA ASN A 585 18.77 5.89 1.14
C ASN A 585 19.87 6.59 1.95
N GLU A 586 20.00 6.24 3.23
CA GLU A 586 20.98 6.86 4.13
C GLU A 586 22.46 6.66 3.71
N TYR A 587 22.76 5.63 2.93
CA TYR A 587 24.10 5.32 2.43
C TYR A 587 24.34 5.81 1.00
N ASN A 588 23.29 5.95 0.21
CA ASN A 588 23.38 6.34 -1.19
C ASN A 588 22.40 7.47 -1.50
N GLN A 589 22.88 8.70 -1.41
CA GLN A 589 22.06 9.89 -1.60
C GLN A 589 22.38 10.52 -2.93
N VAL A 590 21.64 10.13 -3.97
CA VAL A 590 21.82 10.67 -5.33
C VAL A 590 20.60 11.45 -5.77
N ILE A 591 20.84 12.69 -6.19
CA ILE A 591 19.82 13.59 -6.72
C ILE A 591 20.16 14.02 -8.15
N TYR A 592 19.12 14.26 -8.94
CA TYR A 592 19.19 14.80 -10.28
C TYR A 592 18.62 16.21 -10.28
N ILE A 593 19.37 17.19 -10.77
CA ILE A 593 18.94 18.59 -10.84
C ILE A 593 18.88 19.03 -12.29
N GLY A 594 17.69 19.34 -12.81
CA GLY A 594 17.55 19.84 -14.19
C GLY A 594 16.19 20.45 -14.46
N GLU A 595 15.81 20.61 -15.72
CA GLU A 595 14.57 21.30 -16.10
C GLU A 595 13.53 20.36 -16.72
N TYR A 596 12.26 20.64 -16.42
CA TYR A 596 11.10 20.06 -17.08
C TYR A 596 10.39 21.10 -17.96
N LYS A 597 9.89 20.67 -19.11
CA LYS A 597 8.96 21.42 -19.95
C LYS A 597 7.91 20.45 -20.48
N ASN A 598 6.64 20.72 -20.21
CA ASN A 598 5.53 19.87 -20.62
C ASN A 598 5.66 18.41 -20.18
N CYS A 599 5.99 18.16 -18.90
CA CYS A 599 6.25 16.84 -18.33
C CYS A 599 7.45 16.08 -18.93
N ARG A 600 8.27 16.72 -19.76
CA ARG A 600 9.49 16.13 -20.32
C ARG A 600 10.73 16.77 -19.70
N LYS A 601 11.73 15.95 -19.38
CA LYS A 601 13.06 16.44 -19.02
C LYS A 601 13.66 17.14 -20.23
N VAL A 602 14.17 18.35 -20.04
CA VAL A 602 14.78 19.18 -21.08
C VAL A 602 16.05 19.83 -20.57
N GLY A 603 16.93 20.21 -21.50
CA GLY A 603 18.11 21.00 -21.18
C GLY A 603 19.09 20.24 -20.29
N ARG A 604 19.90 20.99 -19.54
CA ARG A 604 20.95 20.43 -18.69
C ARG A 604 20.38 19.82 -17.41
N TRP A 605 20.90 18.64 -17.08
CA TRP A 605 20.59 17.88 -15.88
C TRP A 605 21.90 17.43 -15.24
N ASP A 606 22.10 17.79 -14.00
CA ASP A 606 23.30 17.48 -13.23
C ASP A 606 22.98 16.39 -12.19
N ILE A 607 23.92 15.45 -11.99
CA ILE A 607 23.79 14.35 -11.03
C ILE A 607 24.69 14.67 -9.84
N PHE A 608 24.13 14.68 -8.64
CA PHE A 608 24.88 14.90 -7.42
C PHE A 608 24.75 13.71 -6.47
N GLN A 609 25.83 13.38 -5.76
CA GLN A 609 25.86 12.36 -4.73
C GLN A 609 26.35 12.96 -3.41
N ARG A 610 25.76 12.53 -2.30
CA ARG A 610 26.30 12.75 -0.95
C ARG A 610 26.61 11.38 -0.34
N LYS A 611 27.86 11.16 0.04
CA LYS A 611 28.26 9.92 0.74
C LYS A 611 27.88 10.02 2.21
N ALA A 612 27.67 8.87 2.86
CA ALA A 612 27.43 8.82 4.30
C ALA A 612 28.53 9.61 5.07
N GLY A 613 28.09 10.51 5.96
CA GLY A 613 28.98 11.39 6.74
C GLY A 613 29.42 12.69 6.04
N GLN A 614 29.13 12.87 4.75
CA GLN A 614 29.37 14.16 4.07
C GLN A 614 28.20 15.13 4.29
N GLN A 615 28.51 16.42 4.50
CA GLN A 615 27.46 17.45 4.65
C GLN A 615 26.95 18.00 3.31
N LYS A 616 27.75 17.91 2.24
CA LYS A 616 27.45 18.52 0.94
C LYS A 616 27.33 17.48 -0.16
N PHE A 617 26.46 17.75 -1.12
CA PHE A 617 26.34 17.01 -2.36
C PHE A 617 27.48 17.38 -3.31
N GLU A 618 28.14 16.38 -3.89
CA GLU A 618 29.18 16.52 -4.91
C GLU A 618 28.61 16.15 -6.28
N LYS A 619 28.93 16.95 -7.31
CA LYS A 619 28.49 16.66 -8.67
C LYS A 619 29.30 15.50 -9.24
N ILE A 620 28.64 14.39 -9.53
CA ILE A 620 29.27 13.17 -10.05
C ILE A 620 29.03 12.97 -11.55
N GLY A 621 28.03 13.63 -12.14
CA GLY A 621 27.74 13.51 -13.56
C GLY A 621 26.73 14.55 -14.04
N GLY A 622 26.21 14.32 -15.24
CA GLY A 622 25.19 15.15 -15.86
C GLY A 622 25.27 15.20 -17.38
N GLY A 623 24.20 15.67 -18.00
CA GLY A 623 24.10 15.77 -19.44
C GLY A 623 22.93 16.64 -19.89
N ILE A 624 22.63 16.62 -21.19
CA ILE A 624 21.56 17.40 -21.81
C ILE A 624 20.49 16.46 -22.35
N TYR A 625 19.23 16.72 -21.99
CA TYR A 625 18.04 16.13 -22.61
C TYR A 625 17.59 17.00 -23.79
N HIS A 626 17.55 16.40 -24.98
CA HIS A 626 17.11 17.07 -26.21
C HIS A 626 15.58 17.00 -26.35
N GLN A 627 14.93 18.15 -26.54
CA GLN A 627 13.47 18.29 -26.57
C GLN A 627 12.79 17.47 -27.67
N GLU A 628 13.43 17.35 -28.83
CA GLU A 628 12.81 16.79 -30.04
C GLU A 628 12.63 15.26 -29.94
N ASN A 629 13.62 14.55 -29.37
CA ASN A 629 13.71 13.09 -29.48
C ASN A 629 13.90 12.36 -28.14
N SER A 630 13.89 13.07 -27.00
CA SER A 630 14.24 12.51 -25.67
C SER A 630 15.63 11.88 -25.60
N PHE A 631 16.52 12.22 -26.55
CA PHE A 631 17.89 11.75 -26.56
C PHE A 631 18.71 12.43 -25.46
N LYS A 632 19.63 11.68 -24.85
CA LYS A 632 20.52 12.17 -23.79
C LYS A 632 21.94 12.30 -24.33
N THR A 633 22.60 13.42 -24.05
CA THR A 633 24.04 13.62 -24.35
C THR A 633 24.78 13.99 -23.07
N GLY A 634 26.08 13.71 -22.98
CA GLY A 634 26.89 13.98 -21.78
C GLY A 634 27.18 12.75 -20.93
N PHE A 635 27.75 12.96 -19.74
CA PHE A 635 28.22 11.88 -18.85
C PHE A 635 27.11 11.49 -17.87
N TRP A 636 26.33 10.49 -18.26
CA TRP A 636 25.24 9.96 -17.45
C TRP A 636 25.71 8.78 -16.60
N ILE A 637 25.55 8.92 -15.29
CA ILE A 637 25.70 7.80 -14.36
C ILE A 637 24.34 7.14 -14.22
N GLU A 638 24.17 5.98 -14.84
CA GLU A 638 22.99 5.14 -14.62
C GLU A 638 23.23 4.31 -13.37
N LEU A 639 22.60 4.70 -12.27
CA LEU A 639 22.61 3.94 -11.03
C LEU A 639 21.61 2.81 -11.16
N SER A 640 22.07 1.57 -11.19
CA SER A 640 21.18 0.42 -11.10
C SER A 640 20.53 0.38 -9.71
N ASN A 641 19.35 -0.23 -9.63
CA ASN A 641 18.64 -0.46 -8.36
C ASN A 641 19.38 -1.38 -7.37
N SER A 642 20.59 -1.84 -7.72
CA SER A 642 21.43 -2.78 -6.97
C SER A 642 22.74 -2.15 -6.46
N PHE A 643 22.84 -0.82 -6.38
CA PHE A 643 24.03 -0.11 -5.87
C PHE A 643 24.28 -0.43 -4.37
N SER A 644 24.87 -1.59 -4.10
CA SER A 644 25.36 -2.00 -2.78
C SER A 644 26.77 -1.45 -2.54
N ASN A 645 27.20 -1.40 -1.27
CA ASN A 645 28.50 -0.86 -0.87
C ASN A 645 29.71 -1.56 -1.55
N GLU A 646 29.57 -2.81 -2.01
CA GLU A 646 30.64 -3.53 -2.71
C GLU A 646 30.87 -3.03 -4.15
N LEU A 647 29.81 -2.59 -4.84
CA LEU A 647 29.92 -2.06 -6.21
C LEU A 647 30.51 -0.63 -6.25
N GLN A 648 30.53 0.10 -5.13
CA GLN A 648 31.19 1.42 -5.04
C GLN A 648 32.69 1.35 -5.32
N TYR A 649 33.37 0.25 -4.98
CA TYR A 649 34.81 0.08 -5.23
C TYR A 649 35.10 -0.24 -6.69
N ILE A 650 34.33 -1.15 -7.30
CA ILE A 650 34.48 -1.54 -8.72
C ILE A 650 34.16 -0.36 -9.64
N TYR A 651 33.13 0.42 -9.33
CA TYR A 651 32.71 1.56 -10.14
C TYR A 651 33.71 2.73 -10.09
N HIS A 652 34.47 2.87 -8.99
CA HIS A 652 35.47 3.93 -8.85
C HIS A 652 36.63 3.79 -9.84
N ASP A 653 36.98 2.55 -10.22
CA ASP A 653 38.01 2.28 -11.22
C ASP A 653 37.49 2.44 -12.65
N GLU A 654 36.24 2.06 -12.94
CA GLU A 654 35.62 2.32 -14.23
C GLU A 654 35.39 3.83 -14.49
N LEU A 655 35.07 4.61 -13.45
CA LEU A 655 34.99 6.07 -13.52
C LEU A 655 36.32 6.74 -13.88
N LYS A 656 37.45 6.21 -13.40
CA LYS A 656 38.79 6.70 -13.79
C LYS A 656 39.07 6.39 -15.25
N LYS A 657 38.71 5.19 -15.70
CA LYS A 657 38.89 4.76 -17.09
C LYS A 657 38.06 5.59 -18.07
N GLY A 658 36.77 5.82 -17.77
CA GLY A 658 35.90 6.65 -18.60
C GLY A 658 36.32 8.13 -18.68
N LYS A 659 36.93 8.69 -17.61
CA LYS A 659 37.52 10.04 -17.65
C LYS A 659 38.73 10.12 -18.58
N GLN A 660 39.57 9.08 -18.61
CA GLN A 660 40.71 9.00 -19.51
C GLN A 660 40.27 8.84 -20.97
N GLU A 661 39.25 8.01 -21.23
CA GLU A 661 38.70 7.79 -22.58
C GLU A 661 38.03 9.07 -23.14
N ASN A 662 37.30 9.83 -22.32
CA ASN A 662 36.73 11.12 -22.74
C ASN A 662 37.81 12.19 -23.00
N GLN A 663 38.86 12.26 -22.18
CA GLN A 663 39.99 13.15 -22.45
C GLN A 663 40.69 12.79 -23.77
N GLN A 664 40.85 11.50 -24.06
CA GLN A 664 41.41 11.04 -25.33
C GLN A 664 40.52 11.43 -26.52
N MET A 665 39.20 11.25 -26.40
CA MET A 665 38.27 11.62 -27.46
C MET A 665 38.24 13.13 -27.74
N GLU A 666 38.33 13.98 -26.70
CA GLU A 666 38.44 15.43 -26.86
C GLU A 666 39.76 15.82 -27.56
N MET A 667 40.88 15.19 -27.18
CA MET A 667 42.17 15.39 -27.86
C MET A 667 42.12 14.97 -29.33
N ASP A 668 41.47 13.86 -29.65
CA ASP A 668 41.33 13.37 -31.03
C ASP A 668 40.46 14.30 -31.88
N LEU A 669 39.36 14.82 -31.31
CA LEU A 669 38.50 15.82 -31.95
C LEU A 669 39.25 17.14 -32.22
N GLN A 670 40.10 17.55 -31.27
CA GLN A 670 40.92 18.75 -31.41
C GLN A 670 42.03 18.55 -32.46
N SER A 671 42.65 17.37 -32.48
CA SER A 671 43.64 16.96 -33.49
C SER A 671 43.04 16.93 -34.91
N ASN A 672 41.82 16.40 -35.06
CA ASN A 672 41.11 16.39 -36.34
C ASN A 672 40.76 17.80 -36.82
N LYS A 673 40.31 18.69 -35.92
CA LYS A 673 40.09 20.11 -36.25
C LYS A 673 41.36 20.81 -36.71
N ILE A 674 42.49 20.56 -36.06
CA ILE A 674 43.79 21.11 -36.45
C ILE A 674 44.20 20.57 -37.83
N SER A 675 44.01 19.27 -38.07
CA SER A 675 44.32 18.63 -39.35
C SER A 675 43.46 19.15 -40.51
N GLU A 676 42.21 19.50 -40.23
CA GLU A 676 41.28 20.09 -41.20
C GLU A 676 41.63 21.56 -41.47
N GLN A 677 42.05 22.31 -40.45
CA GLN A 677 42.57 23.68 -40.62
C GLN A 677 43.85 23.73 -41.44
N LEU A 678 44.77 22.77 -41.24
CA LEU A 678 46.01 22.68 -42.03
C LEU A 678 45.73 22.31 -43.49
N ARG A 679 44.80 21.39 -43.75
CA ARG A 679 44.37 21.05 -45.13
C ARG A 679 43.69 22.19 -45.87
N ASN A 680 43.12 23.15 -45.16
CA ASN A 680 42.55 24.37 -45.75
C ASN A 680 43.59 25.48 -45.95
N PHE A 681 44.83 25.29 -45.45
CA PHE A 681 45.92 26.26 -45.56
C PHE A 681 46.91 25.89 -46.69
N GLU A 682 47.01 24.60 -47.04
CA GLU A 682 47.60 24.09 -48.29
C GLU A 682 46.66 24.31 -49.48
#